data_AF-A0A419EZU8-F1
#
_entry.id   AF-A0A419EZU8-F1
#
_cell.length_a   1.000
_cell.length_b   1.000
_cell.length_c   1.000
_cell.angle_alpha   90.00
_cell.angle_beta   90.00
_cell.angle_gamma   90.00
#
_symmetry.space_group_name_H-M   'P 1'
#
loop_
_entity.id
_entity.type
_entity.pdbx_description
1 polymer ?
#
loop_
_entity_poly.entity_id
_entity_poly.type
_entity_poly.pdbx_seq_one_letter_code
_entity_poly.pdbx_strand_id
1 'polypeptide(L)'
;MENIKVTINGKEFETTNDKTILEVVNENKVDNIPTLCEDKRLEHYTSCFLCVVEVEGLNRLIPSCSTKVINGMKIKTRSEAVLKSRKTALELLMSNHYADCIGPCTNNCPAGVDAQTYIALISMGKYKEALKLVKQNNPLPLSIGRVCVRDCEKDCRRNYVDEPVSVNALKRFVADLDSINKWIPELKPKRNKKVAVIGSGPAGLTCAYFLTLDGNDVTIFEKLPELGGMLRYGIPEYRLPKNILDTEINWILDLGVKVKTNVELGKDFCLDDLKAQGFESVFIGVGAHKATKLGLDGEEKTVGVFRGIDFLREITFNQNKTLNGIVIVVGGGNTAIDAARTALRCGADQVKIVYRRSINEMPAAKEEIEAAQHEGVEILFLTNPKSLVVENEKLKGIECLKMQLEETKPGERPRPVPVAGSEFIINCDHIISAIGQAVDTSFVQKDKNIGLEKWGTISVNKDTLETSFPGIFAGGDDVTGPLTAISSIAQGKKAAYAIMNYLETGEAKKSDFKFYSLKHKLHKLTDREFEQYKKIPREKIAEIPLSERNNFCEVELGINEDQSLQETERCLECGCSEYADCTLRKYCDEYQVDVSEFIGETRKYMVDGRHPFILLDSNKCINCGKCVRTCSEILKVSALGFVYRGFKSIVKPAMEKALSETNCIACGNCIDVCPTGAIAEKYPFKLLGTLPKENIETVCNFCSIGCKVNFKKITNDIFYVSNSTEEIKETHNKGFLCSKGRFGHRYLLQKNRILTPQIKQNGLYSNVDENAALKYTAYKLKEIIREYGKESVAVFASPKLSNEELYLLQKFARIGIGNNNIHSFSNMLYGLELNSLDDSVGFTSSTIDSGKLEKADVIVVINSNLSEENLVMELKIKAAQKRGAKVILINSSEIKLTRQADLWIDSKKGTNTSLLNAMMKQLLDDGKIDNSFISSRTEKFEEFRQSIDELKIQNALDISGVSKDKFAACLQLLSNPDLNIIFIYNIDSTADKSLNDLQAVNNFLLMTGRVGKENNGIILLREFNNSAGLMDMGVIPDYLPGFVKASDKDEVERIGRFWNHNLNENFVPVNLLSKLKRGEIKAALIFGEDPLSHSSNSRYLNNLELLVVSDSFHTATTAEADVILPASTHIEQTGTYTNCDNITQRSNKVVDSLNMFANWEIIKMLSSQFSDQFNHKSIEDVFAEIKSVNRFYNYSEAGKFWMDNFFTNGFTKQKLNFQNYDINLSTFDPVKPAIHYQENYYFKNIKMQLM
;
A
#
# COMPACT_ATOMS: atom_id res chain seq x y z
N MET A 1 -0.27 16.55 -41.44
CA MET A 1 -0.78 17.17 -40.19
C MET A 1 -0.73 18.66 -40.38
N GLU A 2 -1.82 19.36 -40.07
CA GLU A 2 -1.91 20.82 -40.22
C GLU A 2 -1.77 21.47 -38.85
N ASN A 3 -0.89 22.47 -38.73
CA ASN A 3 -0.78 23.27 -37.51
C ASN A 3 -1.98 24.21 -37.42
N ILE A 4 -2.69 24.15 -36.30
CA ILE A 4 -3.92 24.90 -36.06
C ILE A 4 -3.85 25.62 -34.72
N LYS A 5 -4.68 26.66 -34.57
CA LYS A 5 -4.81 27.44 -33.33
C LYS A 5 -6.14 27.16 -32.67
N VAL A 6 -6.12 26.95 -31.36
CA VAL A 6 -7.32 26.76 -30.53
C VAL A 6 -7.26 27.65 -29.29
N THR A 7 -8.40 28.15 -28.84
CA THR A 7 -8.50 28.93 -27.60
C THR A 7 -9.13 28.08 -26.50
N ILE A 8 -8.45 27.87 -25.38
CA ILE A 8 -8.95 27.11 -24.24
C ILE A 8 -8.94 28.03 -23.02
N ASN A 9 -10.10 28.21 -22.37
CA ASN A 9 -10.27 29.10 -21.20
C ASN A 9 -9.70 30.51 -21.43
N GLY A 10 -9.86 31.04 -22.65
CA GLY A 10 -9.39 32.37 -23.04
C GLY A 10 -7.90 32.46 -23.42
N LYS A 11 -7.14 31.35 -23.41
CA LYS A 11 -5.73 31.30 -23.85
C LYS A 11 -5.59 30.56 -25.17
N GLU A 12 -4.76 31.07 -26.08
CA GLU A 12 -4.50 30.45 -27.39
C GLU A 12 -3.35 29.44 -27.31
N PHE A 13 -3.50 28.30 -28.00
CA PHE A 13 -2.52 27.23 -28.09
C PHE A 13 -2.37 26.78 -29.55
N GLU A 14 -1.13 26.46 -29.95
CA GLU A 14 -0.83 25.85 -31.24
C GLU A 14 -0.77 24.33 -31.10
N THR A 15 -1.40 23.61 -32.04
CA THR A 15 -1.51 22.15 -31.99
C THR A 15 -1.78 21.58 -33.38
N THR A 16 -2.00 20.27 -33.48
CA THR A 16 -2.26 19.55 -34.74
C THR A 16 -3.68 18.98 -34.76
N ASN A 17 -4.28 18.91 -35.94
CA ASN A 17 -5.68 18.47 -36.14
C ASN A 17 -5.95 16.98 -35.85
N ASP A 18 -4.91 16.17 -35.63
CA ASP A 18 -5.02 14.76 -35.23
C ASP A 18 -5.20 14.57 -33.72
N LYS A 19 -5.10 15.62 -32.91
CA LYS A 19 -5.28 15.56 -31.45
C LYS A 19 -6.72 15.82 -31.01
N THR A 20 -7.11 15.23 -29.89
CA THR A 20 -8.37 15.48 -29.20
C THR A 20 -8.26 16.71 -28.30
N ILE A 21 -9.40 17.29 -27.93
CA ILE A 21 -9.43 18.41 -26.95
C ILE A 21 -8.76 18.00 -25.63
N LEU A 22 -9.01 16.78 -25.15
CA LEU A 22 -8.42 16.28 -23.90
C LEU A 22 -6.89 16.19 -23.97
N GLU A 23 -6.34 15.66 -25.08
CA GLU A 23 -4.90 15.58 -25.29
C GLU A 23 -4.26 16.97 -25.28
N VAL A 24 -4.85 17.94 -25.99
CA VAL A 24 -4.34 19.32 -26.03
C VAL A 24 -4.37 19.97 -24.64
N VAL A 25 -5.44 19.77 -23.87
CA VAL A 25 -5.55 20.29 -22.50
C VAL A 25 -4.50 19.69 -21.57
N ASN A 26 -4.27 18.37 -21.66
CA ASN A 26 -3.32 17.66 -20.81
C ASN A 26 -1.85 18.01 -21.16
N GLU A 27 -1.50 18.03 -22.44
CA GLU A 27 -0.15 18.39 -22.91
C GLU A 27 0.25 19.81 -22.49
N ASN A 28 -0.68 20.76 -22.61
CA ASN A 28 -0.45 22.16 -22.25
C ASN A 28 -0.74 22.47 -20.77
N LYS A 29 -1.14 21.46 -19.98
CA LYS A 29 -1.48 21.58 -18.55
C LYS A 29 -2.44 22.73 -18.24
N VAL A 30 -3.46 22.92 -19.09
CA VAL A 30 -4.37 24.09 -19.04
C VAL A 30 -5.40 23.96 -17.93
N ASP A 31 -5.94 22.75 -17.75
CA ASP A 31 -6.92 22.38 -16.71
C ASP A 31 -6.86 20.85 -16.51
N ASN A 32 -7.48 20.36 -15.44
CA ASN A 32 -7.66 18.94 -15.18
C ASN A 32 -9.09 18.51 -15.52
N ILE A 33 -9.32 18.04 -16.75
CA ILE A 33 -10.63 17.53 -17.16
C ILE A 33 -10.83 16.12 -16.57
N PRO A 34 -11.89 15.87 -15.78
CA PRO A 34 -12.07 14.59 -15.12
C PRO A 34 -12.41 13.45 -16.10
N THR A 35 -11.79 12.29 -15.89
CA THR A 35 -12.06 11.07 -16.67
C THR A 35 -12.09 9.84 -15.76
N LEU A 36 -13.03 8.92 -16.00
CA LEU A 36 -13.09 7.62 -15.32
C LEU A 36 -12.92 6.43 -16.27
N CYS A 37 -13.31 6.59 -17.55
CA CYS A 37 -13.23 5.53 -18.55
C CYS A 37 -12.00 5.60 -19.46
N GLU A 38 -11.14 6.61 -19.26
CA GLU A 38 -9.96 6.83 -20.10
C GLU A 38 -8.70 6.21 -19.50
N ASP A 39 -7.83 5.72 -20.38
CA ASP A 39 -6.45 5.30 -20.12
C ASP A 39 -5.65 5.49 -21.41
N LYS A 40 -4.49 6.16 -21.35
CA LYS A 40 -3.65 6.50 -22.52
C LYS A 40 -3.24 5.28 -23.37
N ARG A 41 -3.30 4.08 -22.79
CA ARG A 41 -2.90 2.83 -23.45
C ARG A 41 -4.04 2.19 -24.25
N LEU A 42 -5.26 2.71 -24.14
CA LEU A 42 -6.47 2.23 -24.79
C LEU A 42 -7.00 3.26 -25.79
N GLU A 43 -7.73 2.80 -26.81
CA GLU A 43 -8.48 3.71 -27.68
C GLU A 43 -9.67 4.35 -26.93
N HIS A 44 -10.21 5.45 -27.43
CA HIS A 44 -11.30 6.16 -26.76
C HIS A 44 -12.61 5.34 -26.75
N TYR A 45 -13.37 5.40 -25.64
CA TYR A 45 -14.62 4.62 -25.46
C TYR A 45 -15.83 5.46 -25.01
N THR A 46 -15.63 6.71 -24.61
CA THR A 46 -16.66 7.71 -24.22
C THR A 46 -17.86 7.11 -23.46
N SER A 47 -17.66 6.64 -22.22
CA SER A 47 -18.74 6.03 -21.41
C SER A 47 -19.08 6.78 -20.12
N CYS A 48 -18.14 7.50 -19.51
CA CYS A 48 -18.38 8.17 -18.22
C CYS A 48 -18.97 9.59 -18.32
N PHE A 49 -18.87 10.23 -19.48
CA PHE A 49 -19.33 11.60 -19.76
C PHE A 49 -18.79 12.72 -18.84
N LEU A 50 -17.79 12.48 -18.00
CA LEU A 50 -17.17 13.52 -17.17
C LEU A 50 -16.31 14.51 -17.97
N CYS A 51 -15.75 14.04 -19.09
CA CYS A 51 -14.85 14.83 -19.93
C CYS A 51 -15.54 15.88 -20.80
N VAL A 52 -16.83 16.15 -20.58
CA VAL A 52 -17.56 17.12 -21.40
C VAL A 52 -17.02 18.54 -21.22
N VAL A 53 -17.01 19.28 -22.32
CA VAL A 53 -16.62 20.70 -22.41
C VAL A 53 -17.63 21.48 -23.23
N GLU A 54 -17.65 22.81 -23.04
CA GLU A 54 -18.44 23.74 -23.85
C GLU A 54 -17.56 24.30 -24.97
N VAL A 55 -18.09 24.33 -26.19
CA VAL A 55 -17.42 24.92 -27.36
C VAL A 55 -18.31 26.02 -27.92
N GLU A 56 -17.73 27.22 -28.13
CA GLU A 56 -18.46 28.38 -28.65
C GLU A 56 -19.08 28.06 -30.02
N GLY A 57 -20.36 28.39 -30.20
CA GLY A 57 -21.11 28.09 -31.42
C GLY A 57 -21.81 26.73 -31.44
N LEU A 58 -21.62 25.86 -30.45
CA LEU A 58 -22.37 24.61 -30.29
C LEU A 58 -23.42 24.71 -29.19
N ASN A 59 -24.66 24.28 -29.49
CA ASN A 59 -25.77 24.26 -28.52
C ASN A 59 -25.76 23.03 -27.58
N ARG A 60 -24.65 22.28 -27.52
CA ARG A 60 -24.51 21.08 -26.69
C ARG A 60 -23.09 20.96 -26.16
N LEU A 61 -22.96 20.31 -25.00
CA LEU A 61 -21.64 19.90 -24.50
C LEU A 61 -21.13 18.71 -25.31
N ILE A 62 -19.81 18.66 -25.52
CA ILE A 62 -19.18 17.60 -26.30
C ILE A 62 -18.07 16.92 -25.47
N PRO A 63 -17.86 15.60 -25.64
CA PRO A 63 -16.79 14.88 -24.94
C PRO A 63 -15.42 15.32 -25.46
N SER A 64 -14.55 15.82 -24.57
CA SER A 64 -13.21 16.24 -24.97
C SER A 64 -12.30 15.08 -25.36
N CYS A 65 -12.54 13.87 -24.84
CA CYS A 65 -11.70 12.70 -25.07
C CYS A 65 -11.83 12.12 -26.48
N SER A 66 -12.89 12.41 -27.23
CA SER A 66 -13.09 11.87 -28.59
C SER A 66 -13.23 12.94 -29.66
N THR A 67 -13.38 14.22 -29.28
CA THR A 67 -13.52 15.32 -30.23
C THR A 67 -12.15 15.83 -30.66
N LYS A 68 -11.85 15.76 -31.96
CA LYS A 68 -10.63 16.34 -32.53
C LYS A 68 -10.71 17.87 -32.59
N VAL A 69 -9.57 18.53 -32.36
CA VAL A 69 -9.48 19.99 -32.44
C VAL A 69 -9.51 20.47 -33.89
N ILE A 70 -10.16 21.62 -34.12
CA ILE A 70 -10.19 22.31 -35.41
C ILE A 70 -9.72 23.76 -35.25
N ASN A 71 -9.20 24.35 -36.32
CA ASN A 71 -8.69 25.72 -36.28
C ASN A 71 -9.79 26.72 -35.85
N GLY A 72 -9.44 27.63 -34.93
CA GLY A 72 -10.35 28.65 -34.39
C GLY A 72 -11.33 28.14 -33.33
N MET A 73 -11.24 26.87 -32.90
CA MET A 73 -12.12 26.33 -31.87
C MET A 73 -11.88 27.03 -30.52
N LYS A 74 -12.97 27.51 -29.88
CA LYS A 74 -12.94 28.13 -28.55
C LYS A 74 -13.63 27.24 -27.53
N ILE A 75 -12.89 26.80 -26.52
CA ILE A 75 -13.30 25.77 -25.55
C ILE A 75 -13.30 26.34 -24.15
N LYS A 76 -14.37 26.07 -23.39
CA LYS A 76 -14.45 26.33 -21.95
C LYS A 76 -14.55 24.99 -21.22
N THR A 77 -13.63 24.74 -20.30
CA THR A 77 -13.58 23.48 -19.55
C THR A 77 -14.37 23.49 -18.25
N ARG A 78 -14.78 24.69 -17.77
CA ARG A 78 -15.50 24.93 -16.50
C ARG A 78 -16.57 26.04 -16.64
N SER A 79 -17.64 25.79 -17.37
CA SER A 79 -18.85 26.62 -17.31
C SER A 79 -19.87 26.03 -16.34
N GLU A 80 -20.87 26.81 -15.92
CA GLU A 80 -21.96 26.34 -15.06
C GLU A 80 -22.66 25.10 -15.65
N ALA A 81 -22.91 25.11 -16.96
CA ALA A 81 -23.47 23.96 -17.68
C ALA A 81 -22.57 22.71 -17.60
N VAL A 82 -21.25 22.88 -17.75
CA VAL A 82 -20.28 21.78 -17.63
C VAL A 82 -20.25 21.22 -16.20
N LEU A 83 -20.18 22.08 -15.18
CA LEU A 83 -20.15 21.66 -13.77
C LEU A 83 -21.42 20.89 -13.39
N LYS A 84 -22.59 21.39 -13.80
CA LYS A 84 -23.88 20.73 -13.58
C LYS A 84 -23.94 19.37 -14.28
N SER A 85 -23.52 19.29 -15.55
CA SER A 85 -23.50 18.04 -16.30
C SER A 85 -22.59 16.99 -15.67
N ARG A 86 -21.42 17.38 -15.16
CA ARG A 86 -20.49 16.48 -14.46
C ARG A 86 -21.08 15.97 -13.15
N LYS A 87 -21.69 16.85 -12.35
CA LYS A 87 -22.39 16.47 -11.12
C LYS A 87 -23.49 15.44 -11.40
N THR A 88 -24.37 15.71 -12.36
CA THR A 88 -25.43 14.76 -12.76
C THR A 88 -24.88 13.42 -13.26
N ALA A 89 -23.81 13.44 -14.05
CA ALA A 89 -23.16 12.20 -14.49
C ALA A 89 -22.63 11.37 -13.31
N LEU A 90 -22.00 12.00 -12.32
CA LEU A 90 -21.54 11.32 -11.10
C LEU A 90 -22.70 10.78 -10.26
N GLU A 91 -23.77 11.54 -10.07
CA GLU A 91 -24.96 11.08 -9.33
C GLU A 91 -25.60 9.86 -9.99
N LEU A 92 -25.68 9.84 -11.33
CA LEU A 92 -26.15 8.67 -12.08
C LEU A 92 -25.21 7.47 -11.96
N LEU A 93 -23.88 7.67 -11.98
CA LEU A 93 -22.92 6.59 -11.74
C LEU A 93 -23.05 6.03 -10.31
N MET A 94 -23.30 6.90 -9.33
CA MET A 94 -23.47 6.53 -7.92
C MET A 94 -24.79 5.85 -7.63
N SER A 95 -25.85 6.11 -8.41
CA SER A 95 -27.17 5.47 -8.26
C SER A 95 -27.13 3.94 -8.27
N ASN A 96 -26.06 3.34 -8.83
CA ASN A 96 -25.87 1.90 -8.96
C ASN A 96 -24.54 1.41 -8.38
N HIS A 97 -23.86 2.24 -7.60
CA HIS A 97 -22.60 1.93 -6.91
C HIS A 97 -22.90 1.46 -5.48
N TYR A 98 -23.33 0.20 -5.33
CA TYR A 98 -23.80 -0.35 -4.06
C TYR A 98 -22.66 -0.79 -3.13
N ALA A 99 -21.82 0.14 -2.68
CA ALA A 99 -20.67 -0.15 -1.84
C ALA A 99 -20.46 0.89 -0.72
N ASP A 100 -19.82 0.46 0.37
CA ASP A 100 -19.45 1.32 1.50
C ASP A 100 -18.01 1.83 1.29
N CYS A 101 -17.82 3.15 1.33
CA CYS A 101 -16.48 3.76 1.31
C CYS A 101 -15.72 3.50 2.62
N ILE A 102 -16.44 3.61 3.74
CA ILE A 102 -15.94 3.40 5.11
C ILE A 102 -16.87 2.43 5.83
N GLY A 103 -16.34 1.66 6.78
CA GLY A 103 -17.17 0.77 7.60
C GLY A 103 -18.19 1.55 8.45
N PRO A 104 -19.36 0.94 8.76
CA PRO A 104 -20.38 1.60 9.60
C PRO A 104 -19.86 1.93 11.00
N CYS A 105 -18.93 1.12 11.52
CA CYS A 105 -18.27 1.35 12.81
C CYS A 105 -17.46 2.66 12.85
N THR A 106 -16.90 3.10 11.71
CA THR A 106 -16.19 4.37 11.58
C THR A 106 -17.17 5.52 11.35
N ASN A 107 -18.19 5.31 10.49
CA ASN A 107 -19.22 6.31 10.20
C ASN A 107 -20.02 6.72 11.45
N ASN A 108 -20.34 5.76 12.32
CA ASN A 108 -21.20 5.99 13.47
C ASN A 108 -20.48 6.49 14.71
N CYS A 109 -19.14 6.45 14.73
CA CYS A 109 -18.39 7.01 15.84
C CYS A 109 -18.53 8.54 15.79
N PRO A 110 -19.08 9.21 16.83
CA PRO A 110 -19.23 10.66 16.81
C PRO A 110 -17.90 11.40 16.61
N ALA A 111 -16.82 10.88 17.20
CA ALA A 111 -15.47 11.42 17.06
C ALA A 111 -14.78 11.02 15.74
N GLY A 112 -15.38 10.16 14.93
CA GLY A 112 -14.80 9.69 13.66
C GLY A 112 -13.60 8.74 13.84
N VAL A 113 -13.54 7.99 14.95
CA VAL A 113 -12.47 7.01 15.19
C VAL A 113 -12.59 5.87 14.16
N ASP A 114 -11.49 5.55 13.48
CA ASP A 114 -11.51 4.52 12.44
C ASP A 114 -11.37 3.10 12.99
N ALA A 115 -12.51 2.54 13.38
CA ALA A 115 -12.63 1.20 13.93
C ALA A 115 -12.14 0.09 13.02
N GLN A 116 -12.49 0.14 11.73
CA GLN A 116 -12.11 -0.93 10.81
C GLN A 116 -10.58 -1.09 10.73
N THR A 117 -9.86 0.01 10.59
CA THR A 117 -8.42 -0.01 10.39
C THR A 117 -7.66 -0.36 11.66
N TYR A 118 -8.05 0.14 12.85
CA TYR A 118 -7.34 -0.30 14.06
C TYR A 118 -7.60 -1.78 14.38
N ILE A 119 -8.79 -2.31 14.05
CA ILE A 119 -9.06 -3.75 14.17
C ILE A 119 -8.16 -4.56 13.24
N ALA A 120 -7.94 -4.07 12.01
CA ALA A 120 -7.00 -4.68 11.08
C ALA A 120 -5.56 -4.64 11.63
N LEU A 121 -5.11 -3.52 12.20
CA LEU A 121 -3.79 -3.41 12.83
C LEU A 121 -3.64 -4.35 14.04
N ILE A 122 -4.65 -4.46 14.91
CA ILE A 122 -4.66 -5.42 16.04
C ILE A 122 -4.50 -6.85 15.52
N SER A 123 -5.21 -7.23 14.45
CA SER A 123 -5.10 -8.58 13.87
C SER A 123 -3.71 -8.91 13.34
N MET A 124 -2.86 -7.91 13.13
CA MET A 124 -1.47 -8.04 12.69
C MET A 124 -0.46 -7.90 13.84
N GLY A 125 -0.92 -7.75 15.09
CA GLY A 125 -0.06 -7.47 16.25
C GLY A 125 0.48 -6.04 16.31
N LYS A 126 -0.09 -5.11 15.52
CA LYS A 126 0.36 -3.70 15.40
C LYS A 126 -0.34 -2.78 16.39
N TYR A 127 -0.20 -3.10 17.67
CA TYR A 127 -0.93 -2.41 18.74
C TYR A 127 -0.56 -0.93 18.88
N LYS A 128 0.72 -0.59 18.69
CA LYS A 128 1.21 0.79 18.77
C LYS A 128 0.64 1.66 17.64
N GLU A 129 0.61 1.13 16.43
CA GLU A 129 0.03 1.80 15.26
C GLU A 129 -1.49 1.91 15.39
N ALA A 130 -2.16 0.86 15.89
CA ALA A 130 -3.59 0.87 16.19
C ALA A 130 -3.95 1.98 17.18
N LEU A 131 -3.18 2.10 18.26
CA LEU A 131 -3.34 3.15 19.25
C LEU A 131 -3.09 4.55 18.66
N LYS A 132 -2.00 4.73 17.89
CA LYS A 132 -1.71 6.00 17.19
C LYS A 132 -2.92 6.43 16.36
N LEU A 133 -3.53 5.51 15.63
CA LEU A 133 -4.73 5.77 14.83
C LEU A 133 -5.94 6.17 15.69
N VAL A 134 -6.18 5.50 16.82
CA VAL A 134 -7.25 5.90 17.75
C VAL A 134 -7.04 7.33 18.25
N LYS A 135 -5.82 7.66 18.67
CA LYS A 135 -5.46 8.99 19.21
C LYS A 135 -5.54 10.14 18.19
N GLN A 136 -5.57 9.86 16.88
CA GLN A 136 -5.83 10.89 15.86
C GLN A 136 -7.23 11.53 15.98
N ASN A 137 -8.19 10.82 16.57
CA ASN A 137 -9.57 11.26 16.69
C ASN A 137 -10.04 11.31 18.14
N ASN A 138 -9.50 10.46 19.01
CA ASN A 138 -9.86 10.38 20.41
C ASN A 138 -8.60 10.46 21.29
N PRO A 139 -8.30 11.63 21.90
CA PRO A 139 -7.14 11.77 22.79
C PRO A 139 -7.36 11.12 24.17
N LEU A 140 -8.57 10.62 24.46
CA LEU A 140 -8.92 9.99 25.72
C LEU A 140 -9.30 8.49 25.56
N PRO A 141 -8.48 7.64 24.89
CA PRO A 141 -8.85 6.25 24.62
C PRO A 141 -9.00 5.35 25.86
N LEU A 142 -8.24 5.56 26.94
CA LEU A 142 -8.35 4.81 28.20
C LEU A 142 -9.69 5.09 28.89
N SER A 143 -10.06 6.37 29.00
CA SER A 143 -11.33 6.76 29.61
C SER A 143 -12.51 6.30 28.76
N ILE A 144 -12.48 6.59 27.46
CA ILE A 144 -13.57 6.20 26.54
C ILE A 144 -13.67 4.68 26.40
N GLY A 145 -12.57 3.92 26.51
CA GLY A 145 -12.61 2.45 26.53
C GLY A 145 -13.53 1.87 27.61
N ARG A 146 -13.71 2.59 28.72
CA ARG A 146 -14.53 2.19 29.88
C ARG A 146 -15.95 2.75 29.85
N VAL A 147 -16.16 3.94 29.30
CA VAL A 147 -17.44 4.67 29.40
C VAL A 147 -18.19 4.84 28.08
N CYS A 148 -17.72 4.23 26.99
CA CYS A 148 -18.32 4.37 25.66
C CYS A 148 -19.71 3.71 25.58
N VAL A 149 -20.63 4.39 24.87
CA VAL A 149 -21.98 3.89 24.56
C VAL A 149 -22.06 2.99 23.32
N ARG A 150 -20.91 2.66 22.72
CA ARG A 150 -20.75 1.66 21.64
C ARG A 150 -21.60 1.93 20.38
N ASP A 151 -21.75 3.19 19.96
CA ASP A 151 -22.50 3.54 18.73
C ASP A 151 -21.97 2.87 17.45
N CYS A 152 -20.67 2.55 17.42
CA CYS A 152 -20.02 1.81 16.35
C CYS A 152 -20.47 0.34 16.25
N GLU A 153 -21.02 -0.25 17.31
CA GLU A 153 -21.47 -1.64 17.37
C GLU A 153 -22.95 -1.78 16.94
N LYS A 154 -23.76 -0.73 17.08
CA LYS A 154 -25.21 -0.72 16.76
C LYS A 154 -25.51 -1.07 15.30
N ASP A 155 -24.81 -0.46 14.35
CA ASP A 155 -24.98 -0.73 12.91
C ASP A 155 -23.87 -1.63 12.33
N CYS A 156 -23.15 -2.35 13.19
CA CYS A 156 -22.17 -3.34 12.76
C CYS A 156 -22.87 -4.36 11.83
N ARG A 157 -22.31 -4.60 10.64
CA ARG A 157 -22.91 -5.56 9.68
C ARG A 157 -22.92 -6.99 10.19
N ARG A 158 -22.12 -7.30 11.20
CA ARG A 158 -22.10 -8.59 11.85
C ARG A 158 -23.42 -8.92 12.58
N ASN A 159 -24.23 -7.91 12.93
CA ASN A 159 -25.59 -8.11 13.48
C ASN A 159 -26.53 -8.88 12.54
N TYR A 160 -26.25 -8.92 11.23
CA TYR A 160 -27.00 -9.73 10.25
C TYR A 160 -26.54 -11.21 10.20
N VAL A 161 -25.47 -11.55 10.92
CA VAL A 161 -24.87 -12.90 10.96
C VAL A 161 -25.03 -13.51 12.36
N ASP A 162 -24.52 -12.80 13.37
CA ASP A 162 -24.57 -13.15 14.79
C ASP A 162 -24.56 -11.88 15.67
N GLU A 163 -23.52 -11.66 16.47
CA GLU A 163 -23.38 -10.52 17.40
C GLU A 163 -22.41 -9.48 16.83
N PRO A 164 -22.47 -8.19 17.22
CA PRO A 164 -21.53 -7.21 16.70
C PRO A 164 -20.09 -7.55 17.12
N VAL A 165 -19.12 -7.04 16.36
CA VAL A 165 -17.71 -7.08 16.79
C VAL A 165 -17.57 -6.22 18.05
N SER A 166 -16.81 -6.68 19.05
CA SER A 166 -16.50 -5.96 20.29
C SER A 166 -15.50 -4.82 20.03
N VAL A 167 -15.90 -3.86 19.21
CA VAL A 167 -15.12 -2.68 18.81
C VAL A 167 -14.62 -1.92 20.04
N ASN A 168 -15.45 -1.74 21.07
CA ASN A 168 -15.02 -1.04 22.28
C ASN A 168 -13.97 -1.82 23.09
N ALA A 169 -14.11 -3.15 23.19
CA ALA A 169 -13.16 -4.00 23.91
C ALA A 169 -11.77 -4.00 23.23
N LEU A 170 -11.74 -4.09 21.90
CA LEU A 170 -10.51 -3.99 21.11
C LEU A 170 -9.82 -2.64 21.27
N LYS A 171 -10.58 -1.54 21.26
CA LYS A 171 -10.06 -0.19 21.52
C LYS A 171 -9.49 -0.07 22.95
N ARG A 172 -10.20 -0.64 23.94
CA ARG A 172 -9.75 -0.64 25.34
C ARG A 172 -8.45 -1.44 25.50
N PHE A 173 -8.37 -2.64 24.89
CA PHE A 173 -7.17 -3.47 24.91
C PHE A 173 -5.92 -2.71 24.47
N VAL A 174 -5.95 -2.06 23.30
CA VAL A 174 -4.79 -1.27 22.83
C VAL A 174 -4.52 -0.02 23.65
N ALA A 175 -5.56 0.58 24.25
CA ALA A 175 -5.40 1.73 25.14
C ALA A 175 -4.71 1.32 26.44
N ASP A 176 -5.10 0.19 27.04
CA ASP A 176 -4.53 -0.31 28.29
C ASP A 176 -3.03 -0.67 28.09
N LEU A 177 -2.62 -1.20 26.93
CA LEU A 177 -1.19 -1.41 26.59
C LEU A 177 -0.35 -0.12 26.60
N ASP A 178 -0.93 1.03 26.25
CA ASP A 178 -0.25 2.33 26.23
C ASP A 178 0.15 2.82 27.63
N SER A 179 -0.61 2.41 28.65
CA SER A 179 -0.28 2.74 30.05
C SER A 179 1.06 2.14 30.50
N ILE A 180 1.54 1.10 29.80
CA ILE A 180 2.83 0.45 30.03
C ILE A 180 3.93 1.07 29.16
N ASN A 181 3.62 1.42 27.90
CA ASN A 181 4.60 1.97 26.94
C ASN A 181 4.03 3.16 26.16
N LYS A 182 4.07 4.33 26.81
CA LYS A 182 3.47 5.59 26.37
C LYS A 182 3.94 6.03 24.97
N TRP A 183 3.01 6.19 24.03
CA TRP A 183 3.25 6.91 22.79
C TRP A 183 2.89 8.41 22.92
N ILE A 184 3.81 9.28 22.49
CA ILE A 184 3.65 10.74 22.48
C ILE A 184 3.56 11.22 21.03
N PRO A 185 2.54 12.03 20.66
CA PRO A 185 2.43 12.64 19.35
C PRO A 185 3.51 13.72 19.10
N GLU A 186 3.90 13.90 17.84
CA GLU A 186 4.81 14.97 17.44
C GLU A 186 4.10 16.33 17.42
N LEU A 187 4.77 17.35 17.96
CA LEU A 187 4.30 18.74 17.98
C LEU A 187 4.76 19.49 16.73
N LYS A 188 3.87 20.28 16.12
CA LYS A 188 4.28 21.25 15.09
C LYS A 188 5.15 22.36 15.69
N PRO A 189 5.94 23.08 14.86
CA PRO A 189 6.70 24.25 15.31
C PRO A 189 5.81 25.26 16.03
N LYS A 190 6.32 25.85 17.12
CA LYS A 190 5.55 26.82 17.93
C LYS A 190 5.15 28.04 17.11
N ARG A 191 3.87 28.40 17.20
CA ARG A 191 3.26 29.55 16.52
C ARG A 191 3.17 30.80 17.39
N ASN A 192 3.41 30.67 18.70
CA ASN A 192 3.26 31.71 19.73
C ASN A 192 1.85 32.36 19.77
N LYS A 193 0.84 31.64 19.29
CA LYS A 193 -0.57 32.05 19.34
C LYS A 193 -1.20 31.53 20.62
N LYS A 194 -1.83 32.40 21.42
CA LYS A 194 -2.38 32.04 22.74
C LYS A 194 -3.87 31.72 22.66
N VAL A 195 -4.27 30.55 23.16
CA VAL A 195 -5.68 30.13 23.23
C VAL A 195 -6.07 29.77 24.66
N ALA A 196 -7.20 30.30 25.12
CA ALA A 196 -7.78 29.95 26.41
C ALA A 196 -8.85 28.86 26.23
N VAL A 197 -8.78 27.81 27.06
CA VAL A 197 -9.77 26.73 27.11
C VAL A 197 -10.43 26.78 28.48
N ILE A 198 -11.73 27.02 28.55
CA ILE A 198 -12.48 27.14 29.80
C ILE A 198 -13.24 25.83 30.02
N GLY A 199 -12.89 25.12 31.09
CA GLY A 199 -13.40 23.79 31.42
C GLY A 199 -12.46 22.67 30.95
N SER A 200 -12.21 21.71 31.83
CA SER A 200 -11.31 20.56 31.60
C SER A 200 -12.06 19.24 31.36
N GLY A 201 -13.32 19.32 30.94
CA GLY A 201 -14.08 18.13 30.51
C GLY A 201 -13.54 17.51 29.22
N PRO A 202 -14.16 16.43 28.72
CA PRO A 202 -13.72 15.74 27.50
C PRO A 202 -13.62 16.65 26.27
N ALA A 203 -14.52 17.63 26.11
CA ALA A 203 -14.44 18.61 25.03
C ALA A 203 -13.25 19.56 25.18
N GLY A 204 -13.05 20.12 26.38
CA GLY A 204 -11.96 21.04 26.68
C GLY A 204 -10.57 20.40 26.56
N LEU A 205 -10.38 19.23 27.16
CA LEU A 205 -9.13 18.46 27.04
C LEU A 205 -8.82 18.09 25.58
N THR A 206 -9.85 17.72 24.80
CA THR A 206 -9.67 17.42 23.38
C THR A 206 -9.32 18.66 22.57
N CYS A 207 -9.99 19.78 22.84
CA CYS A 207 -9.69 21.06 22.18
C CYS A 207 -8.24 21.48 22.46
N ALA A 208 -7.83 21.43 23.73
CA ALA A 208 -6.46 21.72 24.15
C ALA A 208 -5.43 20.81 23.46
N TYR A 209 -5.69 19.49 23.44
CA TYR A 209 -4.82 18.52 22.78
C TYR A 209 -4.54 18.90 21.32
N PHE A 210 -5.58 19.08 20.49
CA PHE A 210 -5.39 19.37 19.07
C PHE A 210 -4.75 20.75 18.83
N LEU A 211 -5.12 21.78 19.60
CA LEU A 211 -4.52 23.11 19.50
C LEU A 211 -3.03 23.09 19.83
N THR A 212 -2.62 22.34 20.86
CA THR A 212 -1.20 22.18 21.23
C THR A 212 -0.42 21.40 20.19
N LEU A 213 -1.01 20.35 19.59
CA LEU A 213 -0.37 19.65 18.46
C LEU A 213 -0.09 20.57 17.27
N ASP A 214 -0.94 21.57 17.05
CA ASP A 214 -0.75 22.58 16.00
C ASP A 214 0.29 23.66 16.36
N GLY A 215 0.89 23.60 17.55
CA GLY A 215 1.95 24.52 17.99
C GLY A 215 1.44 25.78 18.70
N ASN A 216 0.17 25.81 19.13
CA ASN A 216 -0.42 26.93 19.86
C ASN A 216 -0.14 26.83 21.37
N ASP A 217 0.00 27.98 22.03
CA ASP A 217 0.17 28.08 23.48
C ASP A 217 -1.20 28.04 24.17
N VAL A 218 -1.57 26.88 24.73
CA VAL A 218 -2.90 26.65 25.33
C VAL A 218 -2.85 26.78 26.85
N THR A 219 -3.84 27.47 27.43
CA THR A 219 -4.08 27.48 28.89
C THR A 219 -5.50 27.03 29.20
N ILE A 220 -5.64 25.99 30.02
CA ILE A 220 -6.91 25.51 30.56
C ILE A 220 -7.22 26.26 31.86
N PHE A 221 -8.44 26.76 31.97
CA PHE A 221 -9.02 27.36 33.18
C PHE A 221 -10.12 26.43 33.70
N GLU A 222 -9.96 25.90 34.91
CA GLU A 222 -10.87 24.94 35.52
C GLU A 222 -11.39 25.47 36.86
N LYS A 223 -12.71 25.36 37.06
CA LYS A 223 -13.40 25.78 38.29
C LYS A 223 -13.13 24.83 39.45
N LEU A 224 -13.00 23.53 39.17
CA LEU A 224 -12.84 22.49 40.19
C LEU A 224 -11.35 22.24 40.52
N PRO A 225 -11.04 21.56 41.64
CA PRO A 225 -9.66 21.34 42.06
C PRO A 225 -8.83 20.45 41.13
N GLU A 226 -9.47 19.49 40.46
CA GLU A 226 -8.83 18.51 39.59
C GLU A 226 -9.49 18.48 38.20
N LEU A 227 -8.71 18.08 37.20
CA LEU A 227 -9.13 18.07 35.81
C LEU A 227 -9.99 16.86 35.44
N GLY A 228 -10.74 16.96 34.35
CA GLY A 228 -11.53 15.85 33.77
C GLY A 228 -13.03 16.10 33.75
N GLY A 229 -13.50 17.19 34.37
CA GLY A 229 -14.91 17.59 34.37
C GLY A 229 -15.86 16.43 34.70
N MET A 230 -16.86 16.20 33.87
CA MET A 230 -17.85 15.13 34.08
C MET A 230 -17.27 13.70 34.06
N LEU A 231 -16.10 13.45 33.45
CA LEU A 231 -15.44 12.13 33.56
C LEU A 231 -14.93 11.86 34.98
N ARG A 232 -14.48 12.90 35.70
CA ARG A 232 -14.05 12.79 37.10
C ARG A 232 -15.23 12.81 38.06
N TYR A 233 -16.09 13.81 37.90
CA TYR A 233 -17.10 14.17 38.90
C TYR A 233 -18.49 13.61 38.62
N GLY A 234 -18.70 12.97 37.48
CA GLY A 234 -19.98 12.37 37.07
C GLY A 234 -19.95 10.86 36.85
N ILE A 235 -18.77 10.23 36.82
CA ILE A 235 -18.61 8.79 36.61
C ILE A 235 -17.90 8.19 37.84
N PRO A 236 -18.41 7.10 38.43
CA PRO A 236 -17.84 6.51 39.65
C PRO A 236 -16.55 5.73 39.41
N GLU A 237 -15.79 5.52 40.49
CA GLU A 237 -14.45 4.89 40.50
C GLU A 237 -14.45 3.45 39.97
N TYR A 238 -15.47 2.64 40.30
CA TYR A 238 -15.58 1.24 39.86
C TYR A 238 -15.76 1.09 38.33
N ARG A 239 -16.08 2.19 37.65
CA ARG A 239 -16.34 2.24 36.21
C ARG A 239 -15.23 2.98 35.47
N LEU A 240 -14.78 4.11 36.00
CA LEU A 240 -13.63 4.85 35.51
C LEU A 240 -12.70 5.20 36.69
N PRO A 241 -11.68 4.36 36.94
CA PRO A 241 -10.68 4.62 37.98
C PRO A 241 -9.98 5.97 37.78
N LYS A 242 -9.85 6.77 38.85
CA LYS A 242 -9.30 8.14 38.75
C LYS A 242 -7.83 8.13 38.40
N ASN A 243 -7.06 7.15 38.87
CA ASN A 243 -5.66 6.98 38.49
C ASN A 243 -5.46 6.78 36.97
N ILE A 244 -6.39 6.07 36.30
CA ILE A 244 -6.37 5.89 34.85
C ILE A 244 -6.69 7.21 34.14
N LEU A 245 -7.70 7.93 34.62
CA LEU A 245 -8.04 9.26 34.10
C LEU A 245 -6.87 10.26 34.29
N ASP A 246 -6.23 10.25 35.46
CA ASP A 246 -5.07 11.10 35.75
C ASP A 246 -3.90 10.80 34.83
N THR A 247 -3.62 9.51 34.59
CA THR A 247 -2.58 9.07 33.65
C THR A 247 -2.83 9.68 32.26
N GLU A 248 -4.05 9.60 31.77
CA GLU A 248 -4.44 10.09 30.45
C GLU A 248 -4.44 11.63 30.34
N ILE A 249 -4.91 12.33 31.39
CA ILE A 249 -4.86 13.79 31.46
C ILE A 249 -3.41 14.26 31.48
N ASN A 250 -2.55 13.64 32.30
CA ASN A 250 -1.13 13.99 32.37
C ASN A 250 -0.45 13.86 31.02
N TRP A 251 -0.83 12.89 30.20
CA TRP A 251 -0.30 12.77 28.83
C TRP A 251 -0.60 13.99 27.95
N ILE A 252 -1.77 14.62 28.13
CA ILE A 252 -2.13 15.85 27.43
C ILE A 252 -1.33 17.04 28.00
N LEU A 253 -1.19 17.10 29.33
CA LEU A 253 -0.42 18.16 29.99
C LEU A 253 1.07 18.13 29.62
N ASP A 254 1.65 16.94 29.48
CA ASP A 254 3.04 16.71 29.07
C ASP A 254 3.36 17.28 27.67
N LEU A 255 2.34 17.60 26.86
CA LEU A 255 2.52 18.30 25.57
C LEU A 255 2.80 19.80 25.73
N GLY A 256 2.69 20.34 26.95
CA GLY A 256 2.94 21.74 27.28
C GLY A 256 1.69 22.57 27.55
N VAL A 257 0.54 21.94 27.83
CA VAL A 257 -0.70 22.63 28.19
C VAL A 257 -0.58 23.22 29.59
N LYS A 258 -0.82 24.53 29.72
CA LYS A 258 -0.83 25.21 31.02
C LYS A 258 -2.21 25.07 31.67
N VAL A 259 -2.25 25.02 32.99
CA VAL A 259 -3.50 24.81 33.73
C VAL A 259 -3.60 25.79 34.90
N LYS A 260 -4.79 26.34 35.11
CA LYS A 260 -5.18 27.05 36.32
C LYS A 260 -6.47 26.41 36.85
N THR A 261 -6.41 25.78 38.02
CA THR A 261 -7.56 25.21 38.72
C THR A 261 -8.12 26.19 39.74
N ASN A 262 -9.33 25.90 40.26
CA ASN A 262 -10.04 26.75 41.22
C ASN A 262 -10.29 28.20 40.72
N VAL A 263 -10.51 28.37 39.41
CA VAL A 263 -10.82 29.66 38.79
C VAL A 263 -12.08 29.56 37.94
N GLU A 264 -13.03 30.47 38.15
CA GLU A 264 -14.37 30.42 37.57
C GLU A 264 -14.67 31.62 36.66
N LEU A 265 -15.07 31.32 35.42
CA LEU A 265 -15.55 32.32 34.45
C LEU A 265 -16.80 33.04 34.98
N GLY A 266 -16.79 34.37 34.93
CA GLY A 266 -17.87 35.21 35.43
C GLY A 266 -17.82 35.50 36.94
N LYS A 267 -16.83 34.93 37.66
CA LYS A 267 -16.55 35.23 39.07
C LYS A 267 -15.14 35.75 39.27
N ASP A 268 -14.13 34.99 38.83
CA ASP A 268 -12.71 35.32 39.03
C ASP A 268 -12.08 36.03 37.82
N PHE A 269 -12.65 35.83 36.61
CA PHE A 269 -12.26 36.50 35.38
C PHE A 269 -13.45 36.57 34.39
N CYS A 270 -13.40 37.50 33.42
CA CYS A 270 -14.33 37.56 32.28
C CYS A 270 -13.61 37.33 30.93
N LEU A 271 -14.37 37.27 29.83
CA LEU A 271 -13.80 37.05 28.50
C LEU A 271 -12.91 38.21 28.03
N ASP A 272 -13.21 39.44 28.45
CA ASP A 272 -12.39 40.60 28.11
C ASP A 272 -11.05 40.62 28.87
N ASP A 273 -11.01 40.09 30.10
CA ASP A 273 -9.75 39.89 30.84
C ASP A 273 -8.80 38.93 30.11
N LEU A 274 -9.34 37.88 29.47
CA LEU A 274 -8.54 36.93 28.69
C LEU A 274 -7.97 37.61 27.43
N LYS A 275 -8.76 38.43 26.73
CA LYS A 275 -8.23 39.21 25.60
C LYS A 275 -7.14 40.18 26.05
N ALA A 276 -7.31 40.85 27.18
CA ALA A 276 -6.31 41.75 27.76
C ALA A 276 -5.01 41.01 28.15
N GLN A 277 -5.09 39.73 28.53
CA GLN A 277 -3.94 38.86 28.78
C GLN A 277 -3.26 38.33 27.49
N GLY A 278 -3.79 38.73 26.32
CA GLY A 278 -3.25 38.39 25.00
C GLY A 278 -3.72 37.05 24.45
N PHE A 279 -4.83 36.49 24.95
CA PHE A 279 -5.46 35.33 24.32
C PHE A 279 -6.21 35.77 23.05
N GLU A 280 -5.86 35.16 21.91
CA GLU A 280 -6.41 35.51 20.58
C GLU A 280 -7.72 34.78 20.27
N SER A 281 -7.98 33.66 20.95
CA SER A 281 -9.23 32.90 20.84
C SER A 281 -9.55 32.20 22.17
N VAL A 282 -10.84 31.93 22.39
CA VAL A 282 -11.35 31.27 23.60
C VAL A 282 -12.28 30.12 23.21
N PHE A 283 -12.11 28.96 23.85
CA PHE A 283 -13.05 27.84 23.80
C PHE A 283 -13.75 27.68 25.16
N ILE A 284 -15.08 27.54 25.15
CA ILE A 284 -15.92 27.34 26.32
C ILE A 284 -16.48 25.91 26.31
N GLY A 285 -16.16 25.14 27.35
CA GLY A 285 -16.59 23.76 27.56
C GLY A 285 -16.76 23.45 29.04
N VAL A 286 -17.57 24.26 29.74
CA VAL A 286 -17.76 24.22 31.20
C VAL A 286 -18.56 23.00 31.67
N GLY A 287 -19.38 22.39 30.82
CA GLY A 287 -20.10 21.15 31.09
C GLY A 287 -21.41 21.33 31.87
N ALA A 288 -22.26 20.29 31.85
CA ALA A 288 -23.56 20.29 32.52
C ALA A 288 -23.50 19.89 34.01
N HIS A 289 -22.78 20.66 34.82
CA HIS A 289 -22.54 20.33 36.24
C HIS A 289 -23.72 20.59 37.19
N LYS A 290 -24.82 21.21 36.72
CA LYS A 290 -25.98 21.58 37.56
C LYS A 290 -27.04 20.49 37.54
N ALA A 291 -27.39 19.94 38.70
CA ALA A 291 -28.45 18.93 38.80
C ALA A 291 -29.86 19.55 38.68
N THR A 292 -30.79 18.81 38.08
CA THR A 292 -32.22 19.19 37.99
C THR A 292 -32.97 18.77 39.25
N LYS A 293 -33.86 19.64 39.75
CA LYS A 293 -34.68 19.40 40.95
C LYS A 293 -35.90 18.51 40.62
N LEU A 294 -36.32 17.64 41.54
CA LEU A 294 -37.56 16.86 41.36
C LEU A 294 -38.80 17.77 41.28
N GLY A 295 -38.74 18.93 41.94
CA GLY A 295 -39.85 19.88 41.98
C GLY A 295 -40.96 19.43 42.94
N LEU A 296 -40.61 18.61 43.94
CA LEU A 296 -41.52 18.18 45.00
C LEU A 296 -41.44 19.16 46.18
N ASP A 297 -42.59 19.42 46.80
CA ASP A 297 -42.66 20.31 47.97
C ASP A 297 -41.83 19.74 49.13
N GLY A 298 -40.95 20.57 49.72
CA GLY A 298 -40.08 20.19 50.84
C GLY A 298 -38.74 19.54 50.47
N GLU A 299 -38.42 19.36 49.17
CA GLU A 299 -37.20 18.70 48.68
C GLU A 299 -35.90 19.27 49.29
N GLU A 300 -35.79 20.59 49.45
CA GLU A 300 -34.55 21.24 49.94
C GLU A 300 -34.38 21.23 51.46
N LYS A 301 -35.46 20.99 52.22
CA LYS A 301 -35.46 21.01 53.68
C LYS A 301 -35.37 19.62 54.30
N THR A 302 -35.55 18.58 53.50
CA THR A 302 -35.65 17.19 53.96
C THR A 302 -34.28 16.53 54.01
N VAL A 303 -33.89 16.04 55.20
CA VAL A 303 -32.67 15.25 55.37
C VAL A 303 -32.89 13.86 54.76
N GLY A 304 -31.97 13.43 53.89
CA GLY A 304 -32.03 12.14 53.17
C GLY A 304 -32.37 12.28 51.67
N VAL A 305 -32.59 13.49 51.16
CA VAL A 305 -32.77 13.74 49.73
C VAL A 305 -31.47 14.28 49.13
N PHE A 306 -30.92 13.54 48.16
CA PHE A 306 -29.71 13.89 47.44
C PHE A 306 -30.02 14.16 45.96
N ARG A 307 -29.14 14.95 45.34
CA ARG A 307 -29.14 15.16 43.88
C ARG A 307 -28.07 14.27 43.26
N GLY A 308 -28.37 13.61 42.14
CA GLY A 308 -27.53 12.54 41.58
C GLY A 308 -26.09 12.96 41.30
N ILE A 309 -25.88 14.08 40.61
CA ILE A 309 -24.52 14.59 40.32
C ILE A 309 -23.82 15.04 41.60
N ASP A 310 -24.53 15.72 42.50
CA ASP A 310 -23.94 16.23 43.73
C ASP A 310 -23.52 15.05 44.64
N PHE A 311 -24.34 14.00 44.68
CA PHE A 311 -24.05 12.74 45.36
C PHE A 311 -22.80 12.05 44.77
N LEU A 312 -22.77 11.82 43.46
CA LEU A 312 -21.61 11.19 42.81
C LEU A 312 -20.33 12.01 43.02
N ARG A 313 -20.43 13.34 42.93
CA ARG A 313 -19.31 14.26 43.17
C ARG A 313 -18.82 14.20 44.62
N GLU A 314 -19.73 14.16 45.58
CA GLU A 314 -19.39 14.01 47.00
C GLU A 314 -18.65 12.68 47.27
N ILE A 315 -19.11 11.58 46.66
CA ILE A 315 -18.43 10.28 46.75
C ILE A 315 -17.03 10.33 46.13
N THR A 316 -16.83 11.05 45.03
CA THR A 316 -15.49 11.25 44.44
C THR A 316 -14.54 11.92 45.42
N PHE A 317 -15.01 12.88 46.23
CA PHE A 317 -14.18 13.55 47.25
C PHE A 317 -14.05 12.75 48.54
N ASN A 318 -15.05 11.94 48.89
CA ASN A 318 -15.10 11.17 50.12
C ASN A 318 -15.76 9.80 49.92
N GLN A 319 -14.96 8.82 49.53
CA GLN A 319 -15.41 7.44 49.26
C GLN A 319 -15.92 6.71 50.51
N ASN A 320 -15.72 7.26 51.72
CA ASN A 320 -16.10 6.63 53.00
C ASN A 320 -17.54 6.95 53.43
N LYS A 321 -18.36 7.54 52.57
CA LYS A 321 -19.76 7.83 52.90
C LYS A 321 -20.56 6.53 53.01
N THR A 322 -21.11 6.27 54.20
CA THR A 322 -22.00 5.14 54.45
C THR A 322 -23.46 5.55 54.20
N LEU A 323 -24.19 4.74 53.43
CA LEU A 323 -25.64 4.81 53.28
C LEU A 323 -26.22 3.53 53.89
N ASN A 324 -27.27 3.64 54.71
CA ASN A 324 -27.95 2.49 55.31
C ASN A 324 -29.43 2.50 54.86
N GLY A 325 -30.12 1.38 54.98
CA GLY A 325 -31.55 1.29 54.68
C GLY A 325 -31.87 1.29 53.18
N ILE A 326 -33.08 1.73 52.84
CA ILE A 326 -33.61 1.65 51.47
C ILE A 326 -33.37 2.97 50.72
N VAL A 327 -32.69 2.89 49.58
CA VAL A 327 -32.38 4.03 48.70
C VAL A 327 -33.24 3.99 47.44
N ILE A 328 -33.92 5.08 47.13
CA ILE A 328 -34.69 5.25 45.89
C ILE A 328 -33.97 6.22 44.96
N VAL A 329 -33.60 5.76 43.76
CA VAL A 329 -33.03 6.60 42.70
C VAL A 329 -34.13 6.93 41.69
N VAL A 330 -34.42 8.21 41.50
CA VAL A 330 -35.44 8.65 40.52
C VAL A 330 -34.75 9.05 39.23
N GLY A 331 -34.98 8.30 38.15
CA GLY A 331 -34.36 8.58 36.85
C GLY A 331 -34.17 7.34 36.00
N GLY A 332 -33.70 7.52 34.76
CA GLY A 332 -33.42 6.40 33.85
C GLY A 332 -32.19 6.57 32.95
N GLY A 333 -31.40 7.62 33.16
CA GLY A 333 -30.15 7.82 32.42
C GLY A 333 -28.96 7.11 33.08
N ASN A 334 -27.79 7.15 32.45
CA ASN A 334 -26.57 6.55 33.00
C ASN A 334 -26.23 7.07 34.41
N THR A 335 -26.43 8.36 34.69
CA THR A 335 -26.27 8.92 36.04
C THR A 335 -27.14 8.24 37.10
N ALA A 336 -28.35 7.79 36.73
CA ALA A 336 -29.24 7.07 37.65
C ALA A 336 -28.70 5.67 37.95
N ILE A 337 -28.19 4.97 36.94
CA ILE A 337 -27.53 3.67 37.11
C ILE A 337 -26.26 3.81 37.96
N ASP A 338 -25.41 4.78 37.61
CA ASP A 338 -24.16 5.05 38.31
C ASP A 338 -24.43 5.38 39.79
N ALA A 339 -25.43 6.21 40.08
CA ALA A 339 -25.84 6.54 41.44
C ALA A 339 -26.40 5.34 42.21
N ALA A 340 -27.22 4.49 41.58
CA ALA A 340 -27.79 3.30 42.21
C ALA A 340 -26.71 2.29 42.61
N ARG A 341 -25.81 1.97 41.68
CA ARG A 341 -24.69 1.05 41.92
C ARG A 341 -23.65 1.62 42.89
N THR A 342 -23.50 2.94 42.93
CA THR A 342 -22.69 3.63 43.96
C THR A 342 -23.34 3.51 45.33
N ALA A 343 -24.66 3.68 45.43
CA ALA A 343 -25.38 3.55 46.70
C ALA A 343 -25.25 2.14 47.31
N LEU A 344 -25.26 1.08 46.49
CA LEU A 344 -24.97 -0.29 46.94
C LEU A 344 -23.58 -0.40 47.57
N ARG A 345 -22.56 0.19 46.94
CA ARG A 345 -21.17 0.18 47.42
C ARG A 345 -20.97 1.06 48.67
N CYS A 346 -21.84 2.04 48.89
CA CYS A 346 -21.90 2.81 50.13
C CYS A 346 -22.56 2.06 51.29
N GLY A 347 -23.07 0.84 51.08
CA GLY A 347 -23.64 -0.01 52.14
C GLY A 347 -25.16 -0.06 52.21
N ALA A 348 -25.89 0.47 51.21
CA ALA A 348 -27.36 0.44 51.21
C ALA A 348 -27.90 -1.00 51.24
N ASP A 349 -28.88 -1.28 52.11
CA ASP A 349 -29.48 -2.61 52.26
C ASP A 349 -30.29 -3.00 51.01
N GLN A 350 -30.96 -2.02 50.40
CA GLN A 350 -31.72 -2.21 49.16
C GLN A 350 -31.71 -0.92 48.33
N VAL A 351 -31.49 -1.04 47.03
CA VAL A 351 -31.56 0.09 46.10
C VAL A 351 -32.63 -0.17 45.04
N LYS A 352 -33.53 0.80 44.85
CA LYS A 352 -34.54 0.74 43.78
C LYS A 352 -34.45 1.95 42.86
N ILE A 353 -34.58 1.75 41.56
CA ILE A 353 -34.73 2.81 40.57
C ILE A 353 -36.20 2.99 40.25
N VAL A 354 -36.70 4.23 40.33
CA VAL A 354 -38.05 4.61 39.89
C VAL A 354 -37.95 5.29 38.54
N TYR A 355 -38.57 4.69 37.51
CA TYR A 355 -38.58 5.21 36.15
C TYR A 355 -39.99 5.29 35.56
N ARG A 356 -40.34 6.47 35.03
CA ARG A 356 -41.69 6.78 34.54
C ARG A 356 -42.07 6.14 33.18
N ARG A 357 -41.17 5.38 32.55
CA ARG A 357 -41.43 4.66 31.27
C ARG A 357 -41.02 3.19 31.37
N SER A 358 -41.09 2.45 30.25
CA SER A 358 -40.62 1.07 30.17
C SER A 358 -39.11 1.01 29.96
N ILE A 359 -38.55 -0.20 30.01
CA ILE A 359 -37.13 -0.46 29.74
C ILE A 359 -36.71 0.00 28.33
N ASN A 360 -37.59 -0.10 27.33
CA ASN A 360 -37.27 0.23 25.93
C ASN A 360 -37.02 1.73 25.72
N GLU A 361 -37.60 2.59 26.56
CA GLU A 361 -37.39 4.05 26.49
C GLU A 361 -36.36 4.54 27.51
N MET A 362 -35.69 3.65 28.25
CA MET A 362 -34.69 4.02 29.25
C MET A 362 -33.43 4.58 28.57
N PRO A 363 -32.98 5.81 28.88
CA PRO A 363 -31.81 6.40 28.22
C PRO A 363 -30.45 5.77 28.54
N ALA A 364 -30.34 5.01 29.63
CA ALA A 364 -29.11 4.32 30.00
C ALA A 364 -28.72 3.23 28.99
N ALA A 365 -27.43 2.92 28.89
CA ALA A 365 -26.96 1.82 28.04
C ALA A 365 -27.49 0.47 28.55
N LYS A 366 -27.86 -0.44 27.64
CA LYS A 366 -28.51 -1.71 27.98
C LYS A 366 -27.62 -2.55 28.90
N GLU A 367 -26.32 -2.60 28.62
CA GLU A 367 -25.32 -3.31 29.40
C GLU A 367 -25.22 -2.79 30.84
N GLU A 368 -25.38 -1.47 31.03
CA GLU A 368 -25.35 -0.84 32.36
C GLU A 368 -26.64 -1.15 33.15
N ILE A 369 -27.77 -1.24 32.47
CA ILE A 369 -29.04 -1.67 33.07
C ILE A 369 -28.93 -3.11 33.56
N GLU A 370 -28.42 -4.01 32.70
CA GLU A 370 -28.20 -5.43 33.03
C GLU A 370 -27.20 -5.58 34.18
N ALA A 371 -26.09 -4.84 34.17
CA ALA A 371 -25.11 -4.84 35.26
C ALA A 371 -25.71 -4.37 36.59
N ALA A 372 -26.55 -3.33 36.59
CA ALA A 372 -27.24 -2.87 37.79
C ALA A 372 -28.20 -3.94 38.35
N GLN A 373 -28.96 -4.60 37.48
CA GLN A 373 -29.86 -5.68 37.89
C GLN A 373 -29.10 -6.90 38.42
N HIS A 374 -27.97 -7.27 37.81
CA HIS A 374 -27.10 -8.35 38.29
C HIS A 374 -26.48 -8.04 39.67
N GLU A 375 -26.24 -6.76 39.98
CA GLU A 375 -25.78 -6.31 41.30
C GLU A 375 -26.92 -6.18 42.33
N GLY A 376 -28.18 -6.47 41.96
CA GLY A 376 -29.33 -6.47 42.87
C GLY A 376 -30.15 -5.18 42.91
N VAL A 377 -29.94 -4.25 41.97
CA VAL A 377 -30.79 -3.04 41.85
C VAL A 377 -32.15 -3.39 41.27
N GLU A 378 -33.22 -3.13 42.01
CA GLU A 378 -34.60 -3.33 41.56
C GLU A 378 -35.06 -2.12 40.73
N ILE A 379 -35.61 -2.33 39.52
CA ILE A 379 -36.09 -1.22 38.67
C ILE A 379 -37.62 -1.25 38.57
N LEU A 380 -38.25 -0.22 39.13
CA LEU A 380 -39.69 0.02 39.10
C LEU A 380 -40.05 0.87 37.89
N PHE A 381 -40.40 0.19 36.79
CA PHE A 381 -40.91 0.83 35.57
C PHE A 381 -42.31 1.40 35.76
N LEU A 382 -42.69 2.28 34.83
CA LEU A 382 -44.01 2.90 34.79
C LEU A 382 -44.43 3.49 36.15
N THR A 383 -43.50 4.11 36.84
CA THR A 383 -43.70 4.66 38.19
C THR A 383 -43.11 6.06 38.25
N ASN A 384 -43.86 7.03 38.78
CA ASN A 384 -43.41 8.41 38.90
C ASN A 384 -43.65 8.94 40.33
N PRO A 385 -42.70 9.68 40.93
CA PRO A 385 -42.92 10.33 42.22
C PRO A 385 -44.03 11.39 42.20
N LYS A 386 -44.79 11.48 43.28
CA LYS A 386 -45.88 12.44 43.51
C LYS A 386 -45.59 13.40 44.65
N SER A 387 -45.17 12.90 45.81
CA SER A 387 -44.92 13.70 47.02
C SER A 387 -43.90 13.00 47.96
N LEU A 388 -43.29 13.76 48.87
CA LEU A 388 -42.36 13.24 49.87
C LEU A 388 -43.10 12.88 51.17
N VAL A 389 -42.81 11.72 51.75
CA VAL A 389 -43.31 11.34 53.08
C VAL A 389 -42.24 11.68 54.11
N VAL A 390 -42.47 12.75 54.89
CA VAL A 390 -41.48 13.33 55.81
C VAL A 390 -42.02 13.32 57.23
N GLU A 391 -41.18 12.88 58.18
CA GLU A 391 -41.46 12.90 59.61
C GLU A 391 -40.29 13.55 60.34
N ASN A 392 -40.52 14.62 61.11
CA ASN A 392 -39.48 15.38 61.82
C ASN A 392 -38.29 15.81 60.91
N GLU A 393 -38.61 16.36 59.73
CA GLU A 393 -37.64 16.78 58.70
C GLU A 393 -36.75 15.65 58.12
N LYS A 394 -37.01 14.39 58.50
CA LYS A 394 -36.35 13.20 57.94
C LYS A 394 -37.27 12.48 56.96
N LEU A 395 -36.67 12.01 55.88
CA LEU A 395 -37.37 11.18 54.90
C LEU A 395 -37.79 9.83 55.51
N LYS A 396 -39.04 9.42 55.26
CA LYS A 396 -39.57 8.09 55.62
C LYS A 396 -40.08 7.29 54.42
N GLY A 397 -40.36 7.96 53.31
CA GLY A 397 -40.82 7.32 52.10
C GLY A 397 -41.09 8.32 50.97
N ILE A 398 -41.44 7.77 49.82
CA ILE A 398 -41.86 8.53 48.65
C ILE A 398 -43.22 8.02 48.19
N GLU A 399 -44.18 8.92 48.02
CA GLU A 399 -45.46 8.60 47.39
C GLU A 399 -45.25 8.58 45.88
N CYS A 400 -45.57 7.46 45.25
CA CYS A 400 -45.49 7.26 43.81
C CYS A 400 -46.86 6.99 43.22
N LEU A 401 -46.99 7.20 41.91
CA LEU A 401 -48.16 6.87 41.12
C LEU A 401 -47.76 6.02 39.92
N LYS A 402 -48.66 5.13 39.47
CA LYS A 402 -48.43 4.32 38.27
C LYS A 402 -48.62 5.18 37.01
N MET A 403 -47.80 4.88 36.01
CA MET A 403 -47.82 5.51 34.69
C MET A 403 -48.30 4.51 33.65
N GLN A 404 -48.87 5.02 32.56
CA GLN A 404 -49.08 4.28 31.32
C GLN A 404 -48.48 5.08 30.16
N LEU A 405 -48.11 4.40 29.07
CA LEU A 405 -47.55 5.05 27.89
C LEU A 405 -48.65 5.29 26.87
N GLU A 406 -48.82 6.55 26.47
CA GLU A 406 -49.60 6.93 25.30
C GLU A 406 -48.69 6.96 24.06
N GLU A 407 -49.19 6.38 22.96
CA GLU A 407 -48.50 6.45 21.66
C GLU A 407 -48.39 7.90 21.19
N THR A 408 -47.19 8.26 20.73
CA THR A 408 -46.90 9.54 20.09
C THR A 408 -46.65 9.30 18.59
N LYS A 409 -46.34 10.36 17.84
CA LYS A 409 -46.03 10.23 16.41
C LYS A 409 -44.86 9.24 16.21
N PRO A 410 -44.84 8.49 15.09
CA PRO A 410 -43.72 7.61 14.77
C PRO A 410 -42.38 8.35 14.87
N GLY A 411 -41.48 7.85 15.73
CA GLY A 411 -40.17 8.45 16.00
C GLY A 411 -40.08 9.34 17.23
N GLU A 412 -41.20 9.72 17.85
CA GLU A 412 -41.21 10.38 19.15
C GLU A 412 -41.27 9.36 20.30
N ARG A 413 -40.68 9.70 21.44
CA ARG A 413 -40.76 8.83 22.62
C ARG A 413 -42.21 8.80 23.14
N PRO A 414 -42.77 7.62 23.47
CA PRO A 414 -44.09 7.53 24.08
C PRO A 414 -44.23 8.44 25.31
N ARG A 415 -45.39 9.08 25.42
CA ARG A 415 -45.66 10.04 26.50
C ARG A 415 -46.14 9.28 27.74
N PRO A 416 -45.46 9.42 28.89
CA PRO A 416 -45.94 8.82 30.13
C PRO A 416 -47.07 9.68 30.70
N VAL A 417 -48.22 9.07 30.96
CA VAL A 417 -49.39 9.71 31.59
C VAL A 417 -49.76 9.00 32.91
N PRO A 418 -50.21 9.75 33.92
CA PRO A 418 -50.54 9.20 35.23
C PRO A 418 -51.82 8.36 35.18
N VAL A 419 -51.85 7.23 35.89
CA VAL A 419 -53.06 6.44 36.14
C VAL A 419 -53.73 6.96 37.41
N ALA A 420 -54.91 7.55 37.30
CA ALA A 420 -55.61 8.13 38.44
C ALA A 420 -55.99 7.07 39.50
N GLY A 421 -55.82 7.38 40.79
CA GLY A 421 -56.15 6.48 41.91
C GLY A 421 -55.14 5.34 42.13
N SER A 422 -53.96 5.42 41.51
CA SER A 422 -52.90 4.39 41.60
C SER A 422 -51.77 4.75 42.57
N GLU A 423 -52.01 5.67 43.49
CA GLU A 423 -51.03 6.12 44.48
C GLU A 423 -50.63 5.02 45.46
N PHE A 424 -49.33 4.91 45.72
CA PHE A 424 -48.76 4.00 46.71
C PHE A 424 -47.48 4.57 47.31
N ILE A 425 -47.17 4.19 48.55
CA ILE A 425 -45.98 4.66 49.26
C ILE A 425 -44.88 3.60 49.17
N ILE A 426 -43.67 4.04 48.80
CA ILE A 426 -42.45 3.24 48.90
C ILE A 426 -41.67 3.77 50.11
N ASN A 427 -41.53 2.94 51.15
CA ASN A 427 -40.72 3.30 52.32
C ASN A 427 -39.25 3.39 51.91
N CYS A 428 -38.59 4.49 52.27
CA CYS A 428 -37.19 4.72 51.98
C CYS A 428 -36.55 5.74 52.92
N ASP A 429 -35.28 5.53 53.22
CA ASP A 429 -34.47 6.39 54.08
C ASP A 429 -33.74 7.47 53.27
N HIS A 430 -33.50 7.19 51.99
CA HIS A 430 -32.81 8.09 51.08
C HIS A 430 -33.46 8.15 49.69
N ILE A 431 -33.47 9.35 49.09
CA ILE A 431 -33.83 9.56 47.68
C ILE A 431 -32.65 10.19 46.95
N ILE A 432 -32.34 9.71 45.75
CA ILE A 432 -31.36 10.33 44.84
C ILE A 432 -32.08 10.77 43.56
N SER A 433 -32.17 12.09 43.35
CA SER A 433 -32.76 12.67 42.14
C SER A 433 -31.77 12.66 40.98
N ALA A 434 -31.99 11.80 39.98
CA ALA A 434 -31.16 11.65 38.79
C ALA A 434 -31.98 11.88 37.49
N ILE A 435 -32.83 12.93 37.49
CA ILE A 435 -33.77 13.21 36.40
C ILE A 435 -33.26 14.13 35.29
N GLY A 436 -32.03 14.66 35.41
CA GLY A 436 -31.42 15.49 34.37
C GLY A 436 -30.29 16.37 34.88
N GLN A 437 -29.49 16.88 33.95
CA GLN A 437 -28.38 17.82 34.20
C GLN A 437 -28.57 19.05 33.31
N ALA A 438 -28.04 20.19 33.75
CA ALA A 438 -28.12 21.47 33.06
C ALA A 438 -26.77 22.18 33.07
N VAL A 439 -26.56 23.02 32.07
CA VAL A 439 -25.39 23.91 31.98
C VAL A 439 -25.65 25.14 32.84
N ASP A 440 -24.65 25.58 33.59
CA ASP A 440 -24.73 26.85 34.32
C ASP A 440 -24.25 28.00 33.43
N THR A 441 -25.17 28.68 32.75
CA THR A 441 -24.87 29.81 31.87
C THR A 441 -24.96 31.17 32.57
N SER A 442 -24.93 31.22 33.90
CA SER A 442 -25.03 32.47 34.66
C SER A 442 -23.93 33.49 34.30
N PHE A 443 -22.76 33.04 33.85
CA PHE A 443 -21.68 33.90 33.36
C PHE A 443 -22.03 34.65 32.05
N VAL A 444 -22.91 34.09 31.21
CA VAL A 444 -23.33 34.71 29.94
C VAL A 444 -24.18 35.95 30.18
N GLN A 445 -24.94 36.02 31.28
CA GLN A 445 -25.72 37.22 31.61
C GLN A 445 -24.84 38.44 31.94
N LYS A 446 -23.58 38.22 32.32
CA LYS A 446 -22.61 39.29 32.61
C LYS A 446 -21.89 39.76 31.33
N ASP A 447 -21.59 38.85 30.42
CA ASP A 447 -20.99 39.12 29.11
C ASP A 447 -22.08 39.23 28.03
N LYS A 448 -22.63 40.45 27.81
CA LYS A 448 -23.81 40.75 26.95
C LYS A 448 -23.71 40.34 25.46
N ASN A 449 -22.70 39.58 25.06
CA ASN A 449 -22.31 39.33 23.68
C ASN A 449 -22.46 37.87 23.21
N ILE A 450 -22.76 36.91 24.10
CA ILE A 450 -22.99 35.49 23.75
C ILE A 450 -24.48 35.16 23.80
N GLY A 451 -25.03 34.65 22.70
CA GLY A 451 -26.44 34.21 22.61
C GLY A 451 -26.71 32.88 23.33
N LEU A 452 -27.91 32.73 23.88
CA LEU A 452 -28.42 31.48 24.45
C LEU A 452 -29.60 30.94 23.64
N GLU A 453 -29.67 29.61 23.55
CA GLU A 453 -30.82 28.89 23.00
C GLU A 453 -31.97 28.81 24.02
N LYS A 454 -33.17 28.41 23.56
CA LYS A 454 -34.39 28.31 24.40
C LYS A 454 -34.23 27.45 25.65
N TRP A 455 -33.31 26.48 25.63
CA TRP A 455 -33.06 25.52 26.72
C TRP A 455 -31.93 25.94 27.66
N GLY A 456 -31.39 27.15 27.49
CA GLY A 456 -30.31 27.66 28.33
C GLY A 456 -28.91 27.15 27.97
N THR A 457 -28.72 26.59 26.76
CA THR A 457 -27.40 26.24 26.19
C THR A 457 -26.86 27.40 25.34
N ILE A 458 -25.55 27.40 25.04
CA ILE A 458 -24.90 28.43 24.23
C ILE A 458 -25.26 28.26 22.75
N SER A 459 -25.67 29.35 22.10
CA SER A 459 -25.95 29.40 20.66
C SER A 459 -24.66 29.51 19.86
N VAL A 460 -24.48 28.61 18.88
CA VAL A 460 -23.29 28.57 18.02
C VAL A 460 -23.66 28.30 16.56
N ASN A 461 -22.78 28.68 15.64
CA ASN A 461 -22.79 28.18 14.27
C ASN A 461 -22.56 26.67 14.29
N LYS A 462 -23.50 25.90 13.73
CA LYS A 462 -23.43 24.42 13.78
C LYS A 462 -22.24 23.84 13.04
N ASP A 463 -21.69 24.53 12.04
CA ASP A 463 -20.58 24.06 11.21
C ASP A 463 -19.21 24.40 11.79
N THR A 464 -19.09 25.48 12.57
CA THR A 464 -17.80 25.95 13.11
C THR A 464 -17.71 25.92 14.63
N LEU A 465 -18.87 25.83 15.31
CA LEU A 465 -19.01 25.99 16.77
C LEU A 465 -18.63 27.39 17.29
N GLU A 466 -18.49 28.37 16.39
CA GLU A 466 -18.30 29.78 16.75
C GLU A 466 -19.58 30.35 17.34
N THR A 467 -19.46 31.10 18.43
CA THR A 467 -20.59 31.78 19.08
C THR A 467 -21.00 33.02 18.28
N SER A 468 -21.98 33.79 18.78
CA SER A 468 -22.28 35.12 18.25
C SER A 468 -21.14 36.12 18.40
N PHE A 469 -20.11 35.81 19.20
CA PHE A 469 -18.92 36.63 19.37
C PHE A 469 -17.73 36.04 18.59
N PRO A 470 -17.19 36.76 17.57
CA PRO A 470 -16.09 36.28 16.76
C PRO A 470 -14.86 35.87 17.58
N GLY A 471 -14.26 34.74 17.24
CA GLY A 471 -13.09 34.19 17.93
C GLY A 471 -13.38 33.49 19.27
N ILE A 472 -14.65 33.42 19.68
CA ILE A 472 -15.10 32.63 20.84
C ILE A 472 -15.95 31.46 20.37
N PHE A 473 -15.57 30.26 20.81
CA PHE A 473 -16.17 28.99 20.42
C PHE A 473 -16.72 28.27 21.64
N ALA A 474 -17.77 27.47 21.47
CA ALA A 474 -18.33 26.66 22.55
C ALA A 474 -18.65 25.24 22.08
N GLY A 475 -18.51 24.25 22.96
CA GLY A 475 -18.78 22.86 22.59
C GLY A 475 -18.94 21.90 23.77
N GLY A 476 -19.33 20.66 23.46
CA GLY A 476 -19.73 19.67 24.45
C GLY A 476 -21.15 19.89 24.95
N ASP A 477 -21.37 19.63 26.23
CA ASP A 477 -22.69 19.77 26.84
C ASP A 477 -23.19 21.23 26.81
N ASP A 478 -22.28 22.21 26.71
CA ASP A 478 -22.61 23.63 26.68
C ASP A 478 -23.51 24.03 25.51
N VAL A 479 -23.41 23.32 24.38
CA VAL A 479 -24.18 23.59 23.16
C VAL A 479 -25.38 22.65 23.05
N THR A 480 -25.19 21.38 23.42
CA THR A 480 -26.18 20.32 23.16
C THR A 480 -27.03 19.93 24.36
N GLY A 481 -26.65 20.36 25.56
CA GLY A 481 -27.09 19.72 26.81
C GLY A 481 -26.32 18.41 27.05
N PRO A 482 -26.62 17.68 28.15
CA PRO A 482 -25.87 16.48 28.55
C PRO A 482 -25.84 15.42 27.45
N LEU A 483 -24.65 15.12 26.95
CA LEU A 483 -24.44 14.13 25.88
C LEU A 483 -23.39 13.08 26.30
N THR A 484 -23.02 12.21 25.37
CA THR A 484 -22.02 11.17 25.62
C THR A 484 -20.60 11.76 25.54
N ALA A 485 -19.67 11.22 26.32
CA ALA A 485 -18.29 11.71 26.35
C ALA A 485 -17.62 11.72 24.97
N ILE A 486 -17.86 10.70 24.13
CA ILE A 486 -17.28 10.61 22.78
C ILE A 486 -17.79 11.70 21.83
N SER A 487 -19.03 12.17 22.01
CA SER A 487 -19.56 13.29 21.24
C SER A 487 -19.00 14.64 21.71
N SER A 488 -18.72 14.78 23.00
CA SER A 488 -18.01 15.95 23.52
C SER A 488 -16.58 16.04 22.97
N ILE A 489 -15.89 14.89 22.84
CA ILE A 489 -14.59 14.79 22.14
C ILE A 489 -14.73 15.24 20.67
N ALA A 490 -15.76 14.78 19.97
CA ALA A 490 -16.02 15.19 18.59
C ALA A 490 -16.16 16.71 18.43
N GLN A 491 -16.91 17.35 19.33
CA GLN A 491 -17.08 18.81 19.31
C GLN A 491 -15.80 19.56 19.72
N GLY A 492 -15.06 19.07 20.71
CA GLY A 492 -13.76 19.63 21.09
C GLY A 492 -12.78 19.63 19.92
N LYS A 493 -12.71 18.51 19.17
CA LYS A 493 -11.91 18.40 17.95
C LYS A 493 -12.37 19.36 16.85
N LYS A 494 -13.69 19.45 16.63
CA LYS A 494 -14.29 20.36 15.64
C LYS A 494 -13.97 21.83 15.95
N ALA A 495 -14.14 22.23 17.20
CA ALA A 495 -13.83 23.59 17.67
C ALA A 495 -12.33 23.90 17.52
N ALA A 496 -11.44 22.95 17.86
CA ALA A 496 -10.00 23.14 17.68
C ALA A 496 -9.62 23.47 16.23
N TYR A 497 -10.16 22.75 15.24
CA TYR A 497 -9.88 23.07 13.84
C TYR A 497 -10.48 24.40 13.38
N ALA A 498 -11.68 24.74 13.86
CA ALA A 498 -12.28 26.04 13.56
C ALA A 498 -11.45 27.19 14.15
N ILE A 499 -10.92 27.03 15.38
CA ILE A 499 -10.00 27.96 16.02
C ILE A 499 -8.70 28.07 15.24
N MET A 500 -8.08 26.96 14.84
CA MET A 500 -6.85 26.98 14.01
C MET A 500 -7.06 27.80 12.73
N ASN A 501 -8.19 27.58 12.05
CA ASN A 501 -8.52 28.31 10.83
C ASN A 501 -8.79 29.80 11.07
N TYR A 502 -9.47 30.13 12.18
CA TYR A 502 -9.71 31.50 12.61
C TYR A 502 -8.39 32.23 12.94
N LEU A 503 -7.47 31.58 13.65
CA LEU A 503 -6.15 32.14 13.99
C LEU A 503 -5.27 32.40 12.75
N GLU A 504 -5.50 31.67 11.66
CA GLU A 504 -4.80 31.84 10.39
C GLU A 504 -5.43 32.89 9.48
N THR A 505 -6.75 32.89 9.37
CA THR A 505 -7.46 33.61 8.30
C THR A 505 -8.35 34.75 8.81
N GLY A 506 -8.57 34.83 10.12
CA GLY A 506 -9.52 35.77 10.74
C GLY A 506 -10.99 35.34 10.65
N GLU A 507 -11.30 34.23 9.98
CA GLU A 507 -12.65 33.71 9.81
C GLU A 507 -12.71 32.24 10.19
N ALA A 508 -13.79 31.82 10.85
CA ALA A 508 -14.05 30.40 11.09
C ALA A 508 -14.70 29.78 9.84
N LYS A 509 -14.02 28.82 9.20
CA LYS A 509 -14.57 28.09 8.05
C LYS A 509 -15.09 26.71 8.43
N LYS A 510 -16.17 26.28 7.77
CA LYS A 510 -16.64 24.90 7.82
C LYS A 510 -15.58 23.96 7.26
N SER A 511 -15.53 22.73 7.77
CA SER A 511 -14.68 21.69 7.20
C SER A 511 -15.07 21.36 5.75
N ASP A 512 -14.09 20.97 4.94
CA ASP A 512 -14.32 20.53 3.57
C ASP A 512 -15.33 19.37 3.50
N PHE A 513 -16.17 19.39 2.46
CA PHE A 513 -17.12 18.32 2.18
C PHE A 513 -16.36 17.03 1.86
N LYS A 514 -16.73 15.93 2.53
CA LYS A 514 -16.23 14.59 2.24
C LYS A 514 -17.40 13.68 1.88
N PHE A 515 -17.33 13.14 0.68
CA PHE A 515 -18.25 12.17 0.14
C PHE A 515 -17.91 10.75 0.61
N TYR A 516 -18.94 10.07 1.10
CA TYR A 516 -18.91 8.65 1.38
C TYR A 516 -20.12 7.99 0.73
N SER A 517 -19.87 7.01 -0.13
CA SER A 517 -20.89 6.04 -0.52
C SER A 517 -21.17 5.12 0.65
N LEU A 518 -22.46 4.92 0.97
CA LEU A 518 -22.91 4.07 2.05
C LEU A 518 -24.13 3.27 1.57
N LYS A 519 -24.07 1.93 1.65
CA LYS A 519 -25.11 1.05 1.11
C LYS A 519 -26.51 1.39 1.62
N HIS A 520 -26.61 1.72 2.91
CA HIS A 520 -27.87 2.04 3.57
C HIS A 520 -28.52 3.35 3.11
N LYS A 521 -27.77 4.25 2.45
CA LYS A 521 -28.32 5.46 1.82
C LYS A 521 -29.02 5.16 0.49
N LEU A 522 -28.65 4.06 -0.18
CA LEU A 522 -29.27 3.63 -1.43
C LEU A 522 -30.48 2.73 -1.14
N HIS A 523 -30.29 1.65 -0.39
CA HIS A 523 -31.36 0.73 -0.02
C HIS A 523 -31.16 0.11 1.36
N LYS A 524 -32.27 -0.31 1.97
CA LYS A 524 -32.28 -1.11 3.19
C LYS A 524 -31.54 -2.45 2.97
N LEU A 525 -30.76 -2.83 3.97
CA LEU A 525 -30.00 -4.08 4.00
C LEU A 525 -30.88 -5.24 4.50
N THR A 526 -30.52 -6.46 4.09
CA THR A 526 -31.26 -7.69 4.44
C THR A 526 -30.30 -8.80 4.88
N ASP A 527 -30.78 -9.72 5.72
CA ASP A 527 -29.99 -10.84 6.26
C ASP A 527 -29.36 -11.70 5.15
N ARG A 528 -30.09 -11.87 4.03
CA ARG A 528 -29.64 -12.64 2.85
C ARG A 528 -28.31 -12.19 2.28
N GLU A 529 -27.95 -10.91 2.44
CA GLU A 529 -26.68 -10.36 1.94
C GLU A 529 -25.45 -10.85 2.74
N PHE A 530 -25.68 -11.49 3.89
CA PHE A 530 -24.63 -11.88 4.84
C PHE A 530 -24.64 -13.38 5.18
N GLU A 531 -25.50 -14.19 4.56
CA GLU A 531 -25.63 -15.64 4.82
C GLU A 531 -24.34 -16.44 4.55
N GLN A 532 -23.46 -15.95 3.67
CA GLN A 532 -22.18 -16.61 3.36
C GLN A 532 -21.15 -16.58 4.51
N TYR A 533 -21.34 -15.70 5.50
CA TYR A 533 -20.40 -15.56 6.59
C TYR A 533 -20.65 -16.59 7.69
N LYS A 534 -19.57 -17.17 8.22
CA LYS A 534 -19.65 -18.15 9.31
C LYS A 534 -20.02 -17.45 10.62
N LYS A 535 -20.91 -18.08 11.39
CA LYS A 535 -21.22 -17.66 12.75
C LYS A 535 -20.07 -17.98 13.70
N ILE A 536 -19.62 -17.00 14.47
CA ILE A 536 -18.50 -17.10 15.41
C ILE A 536 -18.92 -16.40 16.70
N PRO A 537 -18.87 -17.08 17.87
CA PRO A 537 -19.23 -16.47 19.15
C PRO A 537 -18.43 -15.19 19.44
N ARG A 538 -19.07 -14.23 20.11
CA ARG A 538 -18.44 -12.99 20.56
C ARG A 538 -17.59 -13.24 21.81
N GLU A 539 -16.40 -12.65 21.86
CA GLU A 539 -15.57 -12.69 23.06
C GLU A 539 -16.19 -11.90 24.20
N LYS A 540 -16.19 -12.49 25.40
CA LYS A 540 -16.75 -11.90 26.62
C LYS A 540 -15.67 -11.15 27.40
N ILE A 541 -16.03 -9.96 27.88
CA ILE A 541 -15.21 -9.17 28.79
C ILE A 541 -15.28 -9.84 30.18
N ALA A 542 -14.12 -10.05 30.80
CA ALA A 542 -14.08 -10.58 32.16
C ALA A 542 -14.56 -9.51 33.15
N GLU A 543 -15.36 -9.91 34.13
CA GLU A 543 -15.79 -9.05 35.23
C GLU A 543 -15.39 -9.66 36.58
N ILE A 544 -15.16 -8.83 37.60
CA ILE A 544 -14.95 -9.33 38.96
C ILE A 544 -16.21 -10.05 39.48
N PRO A 545 -16.07 -11.11 40.31
CA PRO A 545 -17.21 -11.84 40.87
C PRO A 545 -18.16 -10.93 41.65
N LEU A 546 -19.47 -11.22 41.64
CA LEU A 546 -20.49 -10.43 42.37
C LEU A 546 -20.17 -10.28 43.86
N SER A 547 -19.59 -11.31 44.49
CA SER A 547 -19.17 -11.30 45.90
C SER A 547 -18.10 -10.25 46.22
N GLU A 548 -17.37 -9.77 45.22
CA GLU A 548 -16.28 -8.79 45.34
C GLU A 548 -16.71 -7.38 44.90
N ARG A 549 -17.96 -7.19 44.45
CA ARG A 549 -18.50 -5.88 43.98
C ARG A 549 -19.04 -5.00 45.10
N ASN A 550 -18.57 -5.18 46.34
CA ASN A 550 -18.95 -4.38 47.51
C ASN A 550 -18.02 -3.17 47.73
N ASN A 551 -17.10 -2.92 46.81
CA ASN A 551 -16.11 -1.86 46.88
C ASN A 551 -16.03 -1.11 45.54
N PHE A 552 -15.12 -0.15 45.47
CA PHE A 552 -14.93 0.72 44.31
C PHE A 552 -13.88 0.20 43.30
N CYS A 553 -13.44 -1.06 43.41
CA CYS A 553 -12.56 -1.66 42.41
C CYS A 553 -13.23 -1.71 41.03
N GLU A 554 -12.41 -1.62 39.98
CA GLU A 554 -12.87 -1.67 38.60
C GLU A 554 -13.58 -3.01 38.31
N VAL A 555 -14.81 -2.95 37.80
CA VAL A 555 -15.64 -4.15 37.61
C VAL A 555 -15.28 -4.91 36.33
N GLU A 556 -15.16 -4.22 35.19
CA GLU A 556 -14.80 -4.82 33.91
C GLU A 556 -13.27 -4.84 33.75
N LEU A 557 -12.67 -6.01 33.50
CA LEU A 557 -11.21 -6.22 33.46
C LEU A 557 -10.60 -6.18 32.04
N GLY A 558 -11.42 -5.99 31.00
CA GLY A 558 -10.98 -5.99 29.60
C GLY A 558 -10.86 -7.40 28.99
N ILE A 559 -10.08 -7.50 27.91
CA ILE A 559 -9.78 -8.75 27.19
C ILE A 559 -8.26 -8.91 27.05
N ASN A 560 -7.79 -10.15 26.95
CA ASN A 560 -6.37 -10.44 26.72
C ASN A 560 -6.00 -10.44 25.22
N GLU A 561 -4.72 -10.67 24.90
CA GLU A 561 -4.21 -10.66 23.53
C GLU A 561 -4.87 -11.74 22.65
N ASP A 562 -4.96 -12.99 23.12
CA ASP A 562 -5.56 -14.09 22.35
C ASP A 562 -7.04 -13.82 22.02
N GLN A 563 -7.80 -13.34 23.01
CA GLN A 563 -9.18 -12.91 22.83
C GLN A 563 -9.28 -11.75 21.84
N SER A 564 -8.35 -10.79 21.91
CA SER A 564 -8.33 -9.66 20.97
C SER A 564 -8.13 -10.14 19.53
N LEU A 565 -7.21 -11.09 19.30
CA LEU A 565 -6.92 -11.65 17.98
C LEU A 565 -8.13 -12.41 17.43
N GLN A 566 -8.73 -13.29 18.25
CA GLN A 566 -9.95 -14.05 17.91
C GLN A 566 -11.12 -13.11 17.57
N GLU A 567 -11.34 -12.07 18.38
CA GLU A 567 -12.41 -11.11 18.14
C GLU A 567 -12.19 -10.32 16.84
N THR A 568 -10.93 -10.02 16.48
CA THR A 568 -10.66 -9.34 15.19
C THR A 568 -11.07 -10.20 13.99
N GLU A 569 -10.98 -11.54 14.06
CA GLU A 569 -11.36 -12.46 12.98
C GLU A 569 -12.85 -12.39 12.63
N ARG A 570 -13.68 -11.88 13.55
CA ARG A 570 -15.11 -11.67 13.34
C ARG A 570 -15.43 -10.47 12.43
N CYS A 571 -14.48 -9.57 12.21
CA CYS A 571 -14.65 -8.38 11.38
C CYS A 571 -14.91 -8.74 9.91
N LEU A 572 -15.95 -8.16 9.30
CA LEU A 572 -16.34 -8.40 7.91
C LEU A 572 -15.65 -7.47 6.90
N GLU A 573 -14.76 -6.58 7.34
CA GLU A 573 -13.99 -5.66 6.49
C GLU A 573 -14.86 -4.80 5.55
N CYS A 574 -15.94 -4.22 6.08
CA CYS A 574 -17.01 -3.60 5.27
C CYS A 574 -16.59 -2.39 4.40
N GLY A 575 -15.56 -1.64 4.78
CA GLY A 575 -15.09 -0.47 4.01
C GLY A 575 -14.32 -0.82 2.73
N CYS A 576 -13.91 0.22 1.98
CA CYS A 576 -13.29 0.05 0.67
C CYS A 576 -11.75 0.06 0.74
N SER A 577 -11.09 -0.87 0.02
CA SER A 577 -9.61 -0.94 -0.05
C SER A 577 -8.99 0.27 -0.73
N GLU A 578 -9.70 0.80 -1.72
CA GLU A 578 -9.27 1.91 -2.56
C GLU A 578 -9.75 3.26 -2.03
N TYR A 579 -10.15 3.36 -0.76
CA TYR A 579 -10.71 4.59 -0.18
C TYR A 579 -9.87 5.85 -0.48
N ALA A 580 -8.56 5.78 -0.26
CA ALA A 580 -7.64 6.90 -0.49
C ALA A 580 -7.44 7.24 -1.99
N ASP A 581 -7.62 6.26 -2.88
CA ASP A 581 -7.19 6.33 -4.27
C ASP A 581 -8.32 6.34 -5.30
N CYS A 582 -9.54 6.02 -4.86
CA CYS A 582 -10.74 5.94 -5.71
C CYS A 582 -11.02 7.28 -6.38
N THR A 583 -10.78 7.34 -7.70
CA THR A 583 -10.96 8.55 -8.50
C THR A 583 -12.44 8.97 -8.53
N LEU A 584 -13.37 8.00 -8.54
CA LEU A 584 -14.81 8.28 -8.47
C LEU A 584 -15.16 9.05 -7.20
N ARG A 585 -14.65 8.61 -6.03
CA ARG A 585 -14.87 9.29 -4.75
C ARG A 585 -14.32 10.72 -4.77
N LYS A 586 -13.09 10.90 -5.26
CA LYS A 586 -12.44 12.22 -5.36
C LYS A 586 -13.25 13.19 -6.22
N TYR A 587 -13.80 12.74 -7.35
CA TYR A 587 -14.70 13.58 -8.15
C TYR A 587 -16.05 13.80 -7.45
N CYS A 588 -16.59 12.83 -6.72
CA CYS A 588 -17.80 13.06 -5.93
C CYS A 588 -17.60 14.09 -4.80
N ASP A 589 -16.41 14.11 -4.17
CA ASP A 589 -15.97 15.15 -3.23
C ASP A 589 -15.96 16.52 -3.93
N GLU A 590 -15.24 16.64 -5.06
CA GLU A 590 -15.04 17.90 -5.81
C GLU A 590 -16.36 18.52 -6.29
N TYR A 591 -17.26 17.71 -6.85
CA TYR A 591 -18.53 18.17 -7.43
C TYR A 591 -19.71 18.14 -6.44
N GLN A 592 -19.45 17.84 -5.15
CA GLN A 592 -20.45 17.80 -4.07
C GLN A 592 -21.70 16.98 -4.44
N VAL A 593 -21.45 15.74 -4.84
CA VAL A 593 -22.47 14.78 -5.29
C VAL A 593 -23.36 14.35 -4.13
N ASP A 594 -24.67 14.30 -4.37
CA ASP A 594 -25.63 13.69 -3.46
C ASP A 594 -26.14 12.36 -4.04
N VAL A 595 -25.88 11.26 -3.34
CA VAL A 595 -26.31 9.92 -3.77
C VAL A 595 -27.83 9.75 -3.74
N SER A 596 -28.53 10.58 -2.96
CA SER A 596 -29.99 10.49 -2.79
C SER A 596 -30.80 11.17 -3.90
N GLU A 597 -30.16 11.94 -4.78
CA GLU A 597 -30.84 12.69 -5.85
C GLU A 597 -31.50 11.74 -6.88
N PHE A 598 -30.79 10.68 -7.30
CA PHE A 598 -31.27 9.69 -8.25
C PHE A 598 -31.30 8.28 -7.64
N ILE A 599 -32.22 8.03 -6.71
CA ILE A 599 -32.44 6.68 -6.17
C ILE A 599 -33.29 5.86 -7.14
N GLY A 600 -32.68 4.87 -7.78
CA GLY A 600 -33.34 3.90 -8.66
C GLY A 600 -33.23 2.47 -8.11
N GLU A 601 -33.43 1.47 -8.98
CA GLU A 601 -33.01 0.10 -8.65
C GLU A 601 -31.48 0.04 -8.54
N THR A 602 -30.94 -0.69 -7.57
CA THR A 602 -29.51 -1.04 -7.54
C THR A 602 -29.29 -2.53 -7.81
N ARG A 603 -28.16 -2.81 -8.46
CA ARG A 603 -27.71 -4.19 -8.64
C ARG A 603 -26.92 -4.62 -7.39
N LYS A 604 -27.29 -5.78 -6.85
CA LYS A 604 -26.61 -6.39 -5.71
C LYS A 604 -25.97 -7.70 -6.16
N TYR A 605 -24.67 -7.82 -5.95
CA TYR A 605 -23.89 -8.98 -6.33
C TYR A 605 -23.10 -9.53 -5.14
N MET A 606 -22.95 -10.85 -5.11
CA MET A 606 -21.96 -11.47 -4.24
C MET A 606 -20.55 -11.10 -4.72
N VAL A 607 -19.68 -10.78 -3.78
CA VAL A 607 -18.27 -10.53 -4.08
C VAL A 607 -17.61 -11.85 -4.47
N ASP A 608 -17.01 -11.90 -5.66
CA ASP A 608 -16.33 -13.09 -6.17
C ASP A 608 -14.85 -13.07 -5.76
N GLY A 609 -14.53 -13.89 -4.77
CA GLY A 609 -13.18 -14.10 -4.24
C GLY A 609 -12.58 -15.47 -4.56
N ARG A 610 -13.10 -16.17 -5.58
CA ARG A 610 -12.64 -17.52 -5.97
C ARG A 610 -11.22 -17.53 -6.55
N HIS A 611 -10.77 -16.43 -7.15
CA HIS A 611 -9.39 -16.29 -7.60
C HIS A 611 -8.43 -16.05 -6.41
N PRO A 612 -7.26 -16.72 -6.34
CA PRO A 612 -6.38 -16.65 -5.17
C PRO A 612 -5.84 -15.24 -4.87
N PHE A 613 -5.61 -14.42 -5.91
CA PHE A 613 -4.98 -13.09 -5.77
C PHE A 613 -5.86 -11.89 -6.16
N ILE A 614 -7.05 -12.11 -6.71
CA ILE A 614 -7.87 -11.05 -7.32
C ILE A 614 -9.27 -11.14 -6.74
N LEU A 615 -9.79 -10.02 -6.25
CA LEU A 615 -11.15 -9.87 -5.76
C LEU A 615 -11.99 -9.11 -6.80
N LEU A 616 -13.16 -9.65 -7.14
CA LEU A 616 -14.12 -9.01 -8.04
C LEU A 616 -15.38 -8.58 -7.25
N ASP A 617 -15.53 -7.29 -7.04
CA ASP A 617 -16.69 -6.69 -6.40
C ASP A 617 -17.48 -5.85 -7.40
N SER A 618 -18.40 -6.51 -8.11
CA SER A 618 -19.22 -5.88 -9.14
C SER A 618 -20.17 -4.80 -8.60
N ASN A 619 -20.39 -4.73 -7.28
CA ASN A 619 -21.18 -3.65 -6.67
C ASN A 619 -20.50 -2.28 -6.81
N LYS A 620 -19.17 -2.26 -6.97
CA LYS A 620 -18.38 -1.05 -7.18
C LYS A 620 -18.23 -0.67 -8.66
N CYS A 621 -18.73 -1.50 -9.58
CA CYS A 621 -18.44 -1.37 -11.00
C CYS A 621 -19.32 -0.29 -11.67
N ILE A 622 -18.65 0.69 -12.30
CA ILE A 622 -19.28 1.74 -13.11
C ILE A 622 -19.37 1.42 -14.60
N ASN A 623 -19.13 0.16 -15.00
CA ASN A 623 -19.18 -0.29 -16.39
C ASN A 623 -18.31 0.53 -17.37
N CYS A 624 -17.19 1.09 -16.90
CA CYS A 624 -16.31 1.91 -17.74
C CYS A 624 -15.62 1.14 -18.88
N GLY A 625 -15.54 -0.19 -18.79
CA GLY A 625 -14.99 -1.07 -19.81
C GLY A 625 -13.46 -1.24 -19.79
N LYS A 626 -12.71 -0.41 -19.06
CA LYS A 626 -11.24 -0.44 -19.08
C LYS A 626 -10.65 -1.83 -18.79
N CYS A 627 -11.12 -2.51 -17.74
CA CYS A 627 -10.62 -3.84 -17.40
C CYS A 627 -10.85 -4.89 -18.48
N VAL A 628 -12.02 -4.89 -19.12
CA VAL A 628 -12.36 -5.77 -20.24
C VAL A 628 -11.45 -5.47 -21.41
N ARG A 629 -11.36 -4.20 -21.80
CA ARG A 629 -10.58 -3.74 -22.96
C ARG A 629 -9.09 -3.96 -22.79
N THR A 630 -8.51 -3.71 -21.61
CA THR A 630 -7.11 -4.07 -21.33
C THR A 630 -6.89 -5.58 -21.48
N CYS A 631 -7.84 -6.40 -21.02
CA CYS A 631 -7.74 -7.86 -21.12
C CYS A 631 -7.91 -8.40 -22.55
N SER A 632 -8.81 -7.82 -23.34
CA SER A 632 -9.15 -8.30 -24.69
C SER A 632 -8.36 -7.60 -25.80
N GLU A 633 -8.19 -6.28 -25.74
CA GLU A 633 -7.56 -5.48 -26.80
C GLU A 633 -6.04 -5.47 -26.68
N ILE A 634 -5.50 -5.32 -25.46
CA ILE A 634 -4.05 -5.21 -25.22
C ILE A 634 -3.44 -6.60 -24.96
N LEU A 635 -3.93 -7.32 -23.93
CA LEU A 635 -3.36 -8.61 -23.55
C LEU A 635 -3.71 -9.74 -24.53
N LYS A 636 -4.82 -9.59 -25.27
CA LYS A 636 -5.40 -10.63 -26.16
C LYS A 636 -5.74 -11.94 -25.42
N VAL A 637 -6.18 -11.81 -24.17
CA VAL A 637 -6.52 -12.93 -23.29
C VAL A 637 -8.04 -13.13 -23.19
N SER A 638 -8.80 -12.03 -23.13
CA SER A 638 -10.26 -12.03 -23.06
C SER A 638 -10.85 -12.85 -21.90
N ALA A 639 -10.21 -12.81 -20.73
CA ALA A 639 -10.69 -13.49 -19.51
C ALA A 639 -11.92 -12.80 -18.89
N LEU A 640 -12.12 -11.51 -19.16
CA LEU A 640 -13.23 -10.69 -18.68
C LEU A 640 -14.07 -10.20 -19.86
N GLY A 641 -15.38 -10.09 -19.65
CA GLY A 641 -16.31 -9.54 -20.64
C GLY A 641 -17.54 -8.90 -19.99
N PHE A 642 -18.31 -8.16 -20.79
CA PHE A 642 -19.65 -7.72 -20.40
C PHE A 642 -20.64 -8.87 -20.61
N VAL A 643 -21.36 -9.23 -19.54
CA VAL A 643 -22.45 -10.20 -19.56
C VAL A 643 -23.76 -9.44 -19.42
N TYR A 644 -24.81 -9.92 -20.10
CA TYR A 644 -26.13 -9.27 -20.26
C TYR A 644 -26.10 -7.96 -21.05
N ARG A 645 -27.24 -7.25 -21.11
CA ARG A 645 -27.42 -5.99 -21.88
C ARG A 645 -28.21 -4.95 -21.07
N GLY A 646 -28.05 -3.68 -21.42
CA GLY A 646 -28.73 -2.57 -20.78
C GLY A 646 -28.35 -2.44 -19.30
N PHE A 647 -29.32 -2.14 -18.45
CA PHE A 647 -29.13 -1.98 -17.01
C PHE A 647 -28.50 -3.21 -16.33
N LYS A 648 -28.81 -4.43 -16.82
CA LYS A 648 -28.26 -5.69 -16.29
C LYS A 648 -26.81 -5.97 -16.70
N SER A 649 -26.21 -5.13 -17.57
CA SER A 649 -24.83 -5.32 -18.03
C SER A 649 -23.84 -5.29 -16.86
N ILE A 650 -22.98 -6.30 -16.78
CA ILE A 650 -21.99 -6.48 -15.70
C ILE A 650 -20.69 -7.03 -16.26
N VAL A 651 -19.55 -6.61 -15.71
CA VAL A 651 -18.27 -7.25 -15.98
C VAL A 651 -18.17 -8.56 -15.19
N LYS A 652 -18.01 -9.68 -15.89
CA LYS A 652 -17.79 -11.01 -15.29
C LYS A 652 -16.69 -11.78 -16.03
N PRO A 653 -16.09 -12.82 -15.40
CA PRO A 653 -15.25 -13.78 -16.10
C PRO A 653 -16.01 -14.49 -17.22
N ALA A 654 -15.27 -14.90 -18.26
CA ALA A 654 -15.84 -15.63 -19.39
C ALA A 654 -16.62 -16.89 -18.93
N MET A 655 -17.81 -17.10 -19.52
CA MET A 655 -18.73 -18.19 -19.17
C MET A 655 -19.16 -18.23 -17.69
N GLU A 656 -19.03 -17.11 -16.96
CA GLU A 656 -19.35 -17.00 -15.53
C GLU A 656 -18.57 -17.97 -14.61
N LYS A 657 -17.48 -18.55 -15.13
CA LYS A 657 -16.54 -19.40 -14.36
C LYS A 657 -15.80 -18.61 -13.29
N ALA A 658 -15.08 -19.29 -12.41
CA ALA A 658 -14.10 -18.59 -11.58
C ALA A 658 -13.04 -17.95 -12.48
N LEU A 659 -12.51 -16.77 -12.13
CA LEU A 659 -11.52 -16.10 -12.98
C LEU A 659 -10.26 -16.96 -13.21
N SER A 660 -9.87 -17.78 -12.23
CA SER A 660 -8.75 -18.74 -12.33
C SER A 660 -9.02 -19.89 -13.33
N GLU A 661 -10.28 -20.19 -13.61
CA GLU A 661 -10.70 -21.24 -14.57
C GLU A 661 -10.90 -20.68 -16.00
N THR A 662 -10.56 -19.41 -16.22
CA THR A 662 -10.57 -18.76 -17.54
C THR A 662 -9.15 -18.66 -18.11
N ASN A 663 -8.98 -17.98 -19.24
CA ASN A 663 -7.65 -17.69 -19.80
C ASN A 663 -6.83 -16.66 -18.97
N CYS A 664 -7.30 -16.24 -17.79
CA CYS A 664 -6.63 -15.25 -16.96
C CYS A 664 -5.19 -15.68 -16.65
N ILE A 665 -4.22 -14.81 -16.98
CA ILE A 665 -2.79 -15.03 -16.70
C ILE A 665 -2.32 -14.35 -15.41
N ALA A 666 -3.26 -13.90 -14.55
CA ALA A 666 -2.99 -13.21 -13.30
C ALA A 666 -1.96 -12.06 -13.40
N CYS A 667 -2.00 -11.27 -14.47
CA CYS A 667 -1.07 -10.15 -14.66
C CYS A 667 -1.43 -8.89 -13.83
N GLY A 668 -2.66 -8.80 -13.32
CA GLY A 668 -3.13 -7.66 -12.52
C GLY A 668 -3.37 -6.35 -13.27
N ASN A 669 -3.16 -6.30 -14.60
CA ASN A 669 -3.38 -5.06 -15.39
C ASN A 669 -4.86 -4.60 -15.39
N CYS A 670 -5.82 -5.49 -15.10
CA CYS A 670 -7.22 -5.12 -14.90
C CYS A 670 -7.47 -4.40 -13.56
N ILE A 671 -6.65 -4.67 -12.54
CA ILE A 671 -6.64 -3.94 -11.26
C ILE A 671 -6.06 -2.54 -11.47
N ASP A 672 -4.94 -2.47 -12.20
CA ASP A 672 -4.23 -1.22 -12.52
C ASP A 672 -5.15 -0.13 -13.11
N VAL A 673 -6.02 -0.53 -14.04
CA VAL A 673 -6.93 0.38 -14.74
C VAL A 673 -8.26 0.63 -14.02
N CYS A 674 -8.59 -0.11 -12.96
CA CYS A 674 -9.92 -0.02 -12.33
C CYS A 674 -10.04 1.26 -11.48
N PRO A 675 -10.94 2.21 -11.82
CA PRO A 675 -11.01 3.50 -11.13
C PRO A 675 -11.76 3.46 -9.78
N THR A 676 -12.45 2.34 -9.48
CA THR A 676 -13.35 2.22 -8.32
C THR A 676 -13.00 1.08 -7.37
N GLY A 677 -11.94 0.31 -7.64
CA GLY A 677 -11.62 -0.89 -6.86
C GLY A 677 -12.63 -2.03 -7.00
N ALA A 678 -13.43 -2.03 -8.08
CA ALA A 678 -14.31 -3.15 -8.41
C ALA A 678 -13.54 -4.43 -8.78
N ILE A 679 -12.32 -4.26 -9.29
CA ILE A 679 -11.32 -5.32 -9.41
C ILE A 679 -10.16 -4.88 -8.53
N ALA A 680 -9.90 -5.60 -7.47
CA ALA A 680 -8.88 -5.27 -6.49
C ALA A 680 -7.98 -6.47 -6.22
N GLU A 681 -6.82 -6.20 -5.61
CA GLU A 681 -5.97 -7.27 -5.12
C GLU A 681 -6.55 -7.88 -3.84
N LYS A 682 -6.45 -9.21 -3.72
CA LYS A 682 -6.68 -9.90 -2.45
C LYS A 682 -5.41 -9.80 -1.61
N TYR A 683 -5.37 -8.81 -0.73
CA TYR A 683 -4.19 -8.55 0.10
C TYR A 683 -3.90 -9.73 1.05
N PRO A 684 -2.62 -9.99 1.39
CA PRO A 684 -2.25 -11.02 2.37
C PRO A 684 -2.52 -10.59 3.83
N PHE A 685 -3.16 -9.44 4.03
CA PHE A 685 -3.47 -8.83 5.32
C PHE A 685 -4.85 -8.14 5.26
N LYS A 686 -5.47 -7.89 6.43
CA LYS A 686 -6.78 -7.23 6.53
C LYS A 686 -6.75 -5.77 6.04
N LEU A 687 -7.92 -5.25 5.67
CA LEU A 687 -8.07 -3.94 5.05
C LEU A 687 -7.62 -2.76 5.94
N LEU A 688 -6.68 -1.95 5.43
CA LEU A 688 -6.12 -0.76 6.10
C LEU A 688 -6.59 0.56 5.46
N GLY A 689 -7.84 0.60 5.01
CA GLY A 689 -8.34 1.50 3.97
C GLY A 689 -8.08 3.00 4.16
N THR A 690 -8.02 3.52 5.39
CA THR A 690 -7.86 4.96 5.65
C THR A 690 -6.43 5.40 5.95
N LEU A 691 -5.51 4.47 6.19
CA LEU A 691 -4.13 4.85 6.53
C LEU A 691 -3.49 5.59 5.36
N PRO A 692 -2.66 6.62 5.64
CA PRO A 692 -1.87 7.24 4.61
C PRO A 692 -0.95 6.19 3.98
N LYS A 693 -0.84 6.27 2.66
CA LYS A 693 -0.02 5.38 1.84
C LYS A 693 0.96 6.24 1.07
N GLU A 694 2.24 5.91 1.13
CA GLU A 694 3.28 6.56 0.35
C GLU A 694 3.55 5.76 -0.93
N ASN A 695 3.58 6.43 -2.08
CA ASN A 695 3.98 5.81 -3.34
C ASN A 695 5.50 5.87 -3.46
N ILE A 696 6.15 4.71 -3.61
CA ILE A 696 7.59 4.62 -3.79
C ILE A 696 7.86 3.77 -5.04
N GLU A 697 8.51 4.38 -6.02
CA GLU A 697 8.84 3.73 -7.28
C GLU A 697 10.18 3.01 -7.19
N THR A 698 10.22 1.77 -7.67
CA THR A 698 11.45 0.95 -7.68
C THR A 698 11.49 0.03 -8.91
N VAL A 699 12.50 -0.84 -8.99
CA VAL A 699 12.71 -1.78 -10.11
C VAL A 699 12.29 -3.18 -9.70
N CYS A 700 11.50 -3.84 -10.54
CA CYS A 700 11.09 -5.24 -10.36
C CYS A 700 12.31 -6.18 -10.41
N ASN A 701 12.54 -6.96 -9.36
CA ASN A 701 13.68 -7.87 -9.21
C ASN A 701 13.42 -9.31 -9.76
N PHE A 702 12.69 -9.42 -10.88
CA PHE A 702 12.34 -10.70 -11.53
C PHE A 702 13.05 -10.86 -12.87
N CYS A 703 12.42 -10.53 -14.00
CA CYS A 703 12.96 -10.77 -15.35
C CYS A 703 13.80 -9.61 -15.90
N SER A 704 14.53 -9.85 -17.01
CA SER A 704 15.44 -8.88 -17.64
C SER A 704 14.83 -7.59 -18.15
N ILE A 705 13.51 -7.48 -18.23
CA ILE A 705 12.87 -6.21 -18.59
C ILE A 705 13.14 -5.16 -17.51
N GLY A 706 13.20 -5.58 -16.23
CA GLY A 706 13.40 -4.67 -15.11
C GLY A 706 12.29 -3.61 -15.02
N CYS A 707 11.03 -4.03 -15.08
CA CYS A 707 9.87 -3.15 -15.07
C CYS A 707 9.90 -2.17 -13.90
N LYS A 708 9.52 -0.91 -14.12
CA LYS A 708 9.25 0.04 -13.04
C LYS A 708 7.94 -0.32 -12.34
N VAL A 709 7.98 -0.37 -11.02
CA VAL A 709 6.86 -0.77 -10.15
C VAL A 709 6.64 0.28 -9.07
N ASN A 710 5.37 0.52 -8.72
CA ASN A 710 4.98 1.40 -7.62
C ASN A 710 4.61 0.56 -6.40
N PHE A 711 5.35 0.73 -5.30
CA PHE A 711 4.98 0.20 -3.99
C PHE A 711 4.16 1.24 -3.22
N LYS A 712 3.09 0.79 -2.59
CA LYS A 712 2.43 1.55 -1.53
C LYS A 712 2.95 1.08 -0.19
N LYS A 713 3.70 1.96 0.49
CA LYS A 713 4.18 1.76 1.84
C LYS A 713 3.18 2.35 2.83
N ILE A 714 2.82 1.57 3.85
CA ILE A 714 2.06 2.03 5.02
C ILE A 714 3.00 2.10 6.23
N THR A 715 3.71 1.00 6.48
CA THR A 715 4.80 0.89 7.47
C THR A 715 5.97 0.14 6.83
N ASN A 716 7.07 -0.06 7.58
CA ASN A 716 8.22 -0.83 7.08
C ASN A 716 7.91 -2.31 6.81
N ASP A 717 6.82 -2.85 7.35
CA ASP A 717 6.45 -4.25 7.21
C ASP A 717 5.05 -4.46 6.60
N ILE A 718 4.37 -3.36 6.25
CA ILE A 718 3.09 -3.38 5.53
C ILE A 718 3.25 -2.56 4.26
N PHE A 719 3.44 -3.26 3.15
CA PHE A 719 3.59 -2.69 1.82
C PHE A 719 3.10 -3.67 0.75
N TYR A 720 2.76 -3.16 -0.44
CA TYR A 720 2.34 -3.97 -1.59
C TYR A 720 2.57 -3.23 -2.91
N VAL A 721 2.65 -3.98 -4.01
CA VAL A 721 2.69 -3.38 -5.36
C VAL A 721 1.29 -2.90 -5.73
N SER A 722 1.17 -1.61 -5.99
CA SER A 722 -0.11 -0.96 -6.28
C SER A 722 -0.25 -0.60 -7.76
N ASN A 723 -1.24 0.22 -8.09
CA ASN A 723 -1.46 0.70 -9.45
C ASN A 723 -0.35 1.69 -9.86
N SER A 724 -0.07 1.72 -11.16
CA SER A 724 0.96 2.53 -11.77
C SER A 724 0.63 4.01 -11.64
N THR A 725 1.62 4.79 -11.23
CA THR A 725 1.60 6.26 -11.28
C THR A 725 1.61 6.74 -12.73
N GLU A 726 1.35 8.03 -12.97
CA GLU A 726 1.45 8.58 -14.33
C GLU A 726 2.90 8.55 -14.81
N GLU A 727 3.87 8.75 -13.90
CA GLU A 727 5.30 8.68 -14.17
C GLU A 727 5.71 7.29 -14.68
N ILE A 728 5.27 6.21 -14.02
CA ILE A 728 5.55 4.84 -14.47
C ILE A 728 4.93 4.54 -15.84
N LYS A 729 3.76 5.12 -16.16
CA LYS A 729 3.12 4.91 -17.47
C LYS A 729 3.93 5.49 -18.63
N GLU A 730 4.83 6.43 -18.36
CA GLU A 730 5.76 7.01 -19.34
C GLU A 730 7.11 6.25 -19.42
N THR A 731 7.31 5.21 -18.60
CA THR A 731 8.53 4.39 -18.62
C THR A 731 8.48 3.27 -19.66
N HIS A 732 9.59 2.54 -19.83
CA HIS A 732 9.73 1.49 -20.84
C HIS A 732 8.67 0.38 -20.75
N ASN A 733 8.10 0.07 -19.57
CA ASN A 733 7.03 -0.92 -19.42
C ASN A 733 5.61 -0.34 -19.52
N LYS A 734 5.44 0.99 -19.68
CA LYS A 734 4.13 1.68 -19.79
C LYS A 734 3.13 1.30 -18.68
N GLY A 735 3.63 1.05 -17.46
CA GLY A 735 2.84 0.56 -16.32
C GLY A 735 2.29 -0.86 -16.45
N PHE A 736 2.61 -1.61 -17.51
CA PHE A 736 2.24 -3.02 -17.59
C PHE A 736 3.12 -3.86 -16.69
N LEU A 737 2.50 -4.82 -16.01
CA LEU A 737 3.16 -5.82 -15.19
C LEU A 737 2.72 -7.23 -15.56
N CYS A 738 3.55 -8.21 -15.19
CA CYS A 738 3.19 -9.62 -15.18
C CYS A 738 2.83 -10.09 -13.76
N SER A 739 2.42 -11.34 -13.62
CA SER A 739 2.13 -11.97 -12.32
C SER A 739 3.30 -11.88 -11.34
N LYS A 740 4.54 -12.06 -11.81
CA LYS A 740 5.76 -11.91 -10.97
C LYS A 740 5.88 -10.49 -10.44
N GLY A 741 5.77 -9.48 -11.30
CA GLY A 741 5.87 -8.07 -10.91
C GLY A 741 4.73 -7.61 -9.99
N ARG A 742 3.49 -8.06 -10.25
CA ARG A 742 2.33 -7.66 -9.45
C ARG A 742 2.27 -8.38 -8.10
N PHE A 743 2.37 -9.71 -8.10
CA PHE A 743 2.08 -10.53 -6.93
C PHE A 743 3.31 -11.15 -6.27
N GLY A 744 4.46 -11.13 -6.95
CA GLY A 744 5.70 -11.72 -6.46
C GLY A 744 6.22 -11.07 -5.18
N HIS A 745 5.93 -9.79 -4.93
CA HIS A 745 6.38 -9.07 -3.73
C HIS A 745 5.99 -9.76 -2.40
N ARG A 746 5.00 -10.66 -2.40
CA ARG A 746 4.57 -11.43 -1.21
C ARG A 746 5.67 -12.23 -0.53
N TYR A 747 6.75 -12.62 -1.22
CA TYR A 747 7.88 -13.31 -0.55
C TYR A 747 8.57 -12.42 0.49
N LEU A 748 8.53 -11.09 0.30
CA LEU A 748 9.13 -10.11 1.20
C LEU A 748 8.37 -9.97 2.52
N LEU A 749 7.11 -10.44 2.57
CA LEU A 749 6.27 -10.42 3.77
C LEU A 749 6.42 -11.71 4.62
N GLN A 750 7.24 -12.66 4.18
CA GLN A 750 7.47 -13.91 4.93
C GLN A 750 8.41 -13.68 6.11
N LYS A 751 8.18 -14.43 7.20
CA LYS A 751 8.97 -14.36 8.44
C LYS A 751 10.32 -15.11 8.39
N ASN A 752 10.69 -15.71 7.26
CA ASN A 752 11.90 -16.55 7.13
C ASN A 752 13.18 -15.74 6.79
N ARG A 753 13.28 -14.50 7.27
CA ARG A 753 14.42 -13.60 7.02
C ARG A 753 15.59 -13.95 7.92
N ILE A 754 16.80 -13.91 7.38
CA ILE A 754 18.04 -13.98 8.16
C ILE A 754 18.36 -12.57 8.63
N LEU A 755 18.36 -12.35 9.94
CA LEU A 755 18.56 -11.02 10.55
C LEU A 755 19.86 -10.92 11.37
N THR A 756 20.48 -12.05 11.69
CA THR A 756 21.73 -12.10 12.45
C THR A 756 22.72 -13.04 11.75
N PRO A 757 24.01 -12.70 11.68
CA PRO A 757 25.04 -13.60 11.18
C PRO A 757 25.12 -14.89 11.99
N GLN A 758 25.46 -15.98 11.31
CA GLN A 758 25.59 -17.30 11.93
C GLN A 758 26.89 -17.98 11.52
N ILE A 759 27.53 -18.67 12.46
CA ILE A 759 28.71 -19.50 12.19
C ILE A 759 28.38 -20.94 12.60
N LYS A 760 28.71 -21.91 11.74
CA LYS A 760 28.59 -23.34 12.02
C LYS A 760 29.85 -23.83 12.72
N GLN A 761 29.70 -24.38 13.92
CA GLN A 761 30.78 -25.04 14.66
C GLN A 761 30.28 -26.39 15.16
N ASN A 762 31.04 -27.46 14.91
CA ASN A 762 30.66 -28.84 15.26
C ASN A 762 29.25 -29.24 14.76
N GLY A 763 28.85 -28.72 13.59
CA GLY A 763 27.54 -28.99 12.99
C GLY A 763 26.38 -28.14 13.52
N LEU A 764 26.60 -27.26 14.51
CA LEU A 764 25.57 -26.40 15.09
C LEU A 764 25.82 -24.92 14.75
N TYR A 765 24.76 -24.18 14.45
CA TYR A 765 24.83 -22.74 14.21
C TYR A 765 24.76 -21.94 15.50
N SER A 766 25.63 -20.94 15.63
CA SER A 766 25.55 -19.91 16.68
C SER A 766 25.41 -18.52 16.06
N ASN A 767 24.51 -17.70 16.62
CA ASN A 767 24.37 -16.30 16.23
C ASN A 767 25.56 -15.51 16.77
N VAL A 768 26.12 -14.62 15.94
CA VAL A 768 27.27 -13.78 16.29
C VAL A 768 27.07 -12.35 15.80
N ASP A 769 27.86 -11.41 16.32
CA ASP A 769 27.94 -10.02 15.82
C ASP A 769 28.50 -9.98 14.38
N GLU A 770 28.02 -9.03 13.56
CA GLU A 770 28.48 -8.81 12.19
C GLU A 770 30.01 -8.70 12.06
N ASN A 771 30.66 -7.92 12.93
CA ASN A 771 32.11 -7.77 12.85
C ASN A 771 32.84 -9.07 13.20
N ALA A 772 32.28 -9.86 14.12
CA ALA A 772 32.84 -11.16 14.48
C ALA A 772 32.72 -12.16 13.31
N ALA A 773 31.56 -12.23 12.65
CA ALA A 773 31.36 -13.07 11.46
C ALA A 773 32.31 -12.68 10.31
N LEU A 774 32.45 -11.38 10.04
CA LEU A 774 33.34 -10.88 8.99
C LEU A 774 34.81 -11.15 9.29
N LYS A 775 35.25 -10.95 10.54
CA LYS A 775 36.62 -11.27 10.97
C LYS A 775 36.91 -12.75 10.89
N TYR A 776 35.96 -13.60 11.32
CA TYR A 776 36.09 -15.05 11.23
C TYR A 776 36.20 -15.50 9.77
N THR A 777 35.35 -14.97 8.90
CA THR A 777 35.38 -15.21 7.46
C THR A 777 36.73 -14.83 6.86
N ALA A 778 37.20 -13.61 7.14
CA ALA A 778 38.50 -13.14 6.65
C ALA A 778 39.67 -13.99 7.18
N TYR A 779 39.61 -14.40 8.45
CA TYR A 779 40.61 -15.29 9.05
C TYR A 779 40.68 -16.65 8.33
N LYS A 780 39.54 -17.30 8.13
CA LYS A 780 39.45 -18.60 7.45
C LYS A 780 39.88 -18.53 5.99
N LEU A 781 39.48 -17.47 5.29
CA LEU A 781 39.95 -17.23 3.92
C LEU A 781 41.47 -17.04 3.86
N LYS A 782 42.06 -16.26 4.77
CA LYS A 782 43.52 -16.08 4.85
C LYS A 782 44.26 -17.36 5.23
N GLU A 783 43.64 -18.25 6.01
CA GLU A 783 44.16 -19.59 6.30
C GLU A 783 44.23 -20.43 5.02
N ILE A 784 43.10 -20.56 4.31
CA ILE A 784 43.00 -21.31 3.05
C ILE A 784 43.94 -20.74 1.97
N ILE A 785 44.04 -19.41 1.85
CA ILE A 785 44.96 -18.78 0.90
C ILE A 785 46.43 -19.09 1.23
N ARG A 786 46.81 -19.18 2.51
CA ARG A 786 48.17 -19.52 2.93
C ARG A 786 48.51 -20.99 2.63
N GLU A 787 47.54 -21.88 2.77
CA GLU A 787 47.73 -23.33 2.57
C GLU A 787 47.64 -23.75 1.11
N TYR A 788 46.60 -23.30 0.40
CA TYR A 788 46.26 -23.75 -0.95
C TYR A 788 46.51 -22.69 -2.04
N GLY A 789 46.93 -21.50 -1.66
CA GLY A 789 47.15 -20.37 -2.57
C GLY A 789 45.86 -19.62 -2.90
N LYS A 790 46.03 -18.39 -3.42
CA LYS A 790 44.91 -17.49 -3.77
C LYS A 790 43.94 -18.07 -4.78
N GLU A 791 44.39 -18.97 -5.65
CA GLU A 791 43.58 -19.60 -6.71
C GLU A 791 42.55 -20.62 -6.21
N SER A 792 42.58 -20.95 -4.92
CA SER A 792 41.65 -21.87 -4.26
C SER A 792 40.36 -21.20 -3.76
N VAL A 793 40.22 -19.88 -3.90
CA VAL A 793 39.05 -19.13 -3.44
C VAL A 793 38.25 -18.65 -4.64
N ALA A 794 36.93 -18.83 -4.60
CA ALA A 794 35.99 -18.36 -5.60
C ALA A 794 34.88 -17.48 -4.99
N VAL A 795 34.47 -16.46 -5.74
CA VAL A 795 33.36 -15.58 -5.38
C VAL A 795 32.24 -15.76 -6.41
N PHE A 796 31.01 -15.91 -5.93
CA PHE A 796 29.81 -16.04 -6.74
C PHE A 796 28.83 -14.93 -6.41
N ALA A 797 28.30 -14.27 -7.44
CA ALA A 797 27.37 -13.16 -7.26
C ALA A 797 26.13 -13.32 -8.14
N SER A 798 24.98 -13.01 -7.55
CA SER A 798 23.68 -13.14 -8.19
C SER A 798 23.36 -12.00 -9.15
N PRO A 799 22.76 -12.26 -10.32
CA PRO A 799 22.22 -11.23 -11.22
C PRO A 799 20.98 -10.50 -10.67
N LYS A 800 20.68 -10.67 -9.38
CA LYS A 800 19.63 -9.97 -8.61
C LYS A 800 20.20 -8.86 -7.72
N LEU A 801 21.53 -8.82 -7.57
CA LEU A 801 22.27 -7.78 -6.88
C LEU A 801 22.37 -6.52 -7.74
N SER A 802 22.54 -5.37 -7.12
CA SER A 802 22.75 -4.07 -7.78
C SER A 802 24.12 -4.01 -8.46
N ASN A 803 24.27 -3.11 -9.42
CA ASN A 803 25.54 -2.92 -10.12
C ASN A 803 26.68 -2.57 -9.16
N GLU A 804 26.40 -1.82 -8.10
CA GLU A 804 27.37 -1.43 -7.08
C GLU A 804 27.87 -2.63 -6.27
N GLU A 805 26.96 -3.53 -5.86
CA GLU A 805 27.32 -4.78 -5.18
C GLU A 805 28.15 -5.69 -6.08
N LEU A 806 27.72 -5.86 -7.33
CA LEU A 806 28.39 -6.68 -8.34
C LEU A 806 29.81 -6.17 -8.65
N TYR A 807 29.94 -4.85 -8.78
CA TYR A 807 31.22 -4.18 -8.99
C TYR A 807 32.18 -4.38 -7.81
N LEU A 808 31.70 -4.25 -6.57
CA LEU A 808 32.53 -4.46 -5.40
C LEU A 808 32.97 -5.93 -5.27
N LEU A 809 32.10 -6.90 -5.57
CA LEU A 809 32.43 -8.33 -5.49
C LEU A 809 33.49 -8.76 -6.51
N GLN A 810 33.40 -8.32 -7.76
CA GLN A 810 34.45 -8.63 -8.74
C GLN A 810 35.78 -7.92 -8.39
N LYS A 811 35.71 -6.69 -7.87
CA LYS A 811 36.89 -5.96 -7.42
C LYS A 811 37.50 -6.68 -6.22
N PHE A 812 36.69 -7.22 -5.32
CA PHE A 812 37.15 -8.02 -4.19
C PHE A 812 37.86 -9.30 -4.64
N ALA A 813 37.32 -10.04 -5.61
CA ALA A 813 38.00 -11.22 -6.15
C ALA A 813 39.38 -10.86 -6.75
N ARG A 814 39.43 -9.80 -7.56
CA ARG A 814 40.64 -9.40 -8.31
C ARG A 814 41.67 -8.65 -7.49
N ILE A 815 41.26 -7.78 -6.58
CA ILE A 815 42.15 -6.93 -5.79
C ILE A 815 42.31 -7.42 -4.36
N GLY A 816 41.21 -7.85 -3.72
CA GLY A 816 41.23 -8.33 -2.34
C GLY A 816 41.86 -9.71 -2.23
N ILE A 817 41.34 -10.68 -2.98
CA ILE A 817 41.87 -12.06 -2.99
C ILE A 817 43.08 -12.18 -3.93
N GLY A 818 43.05 -11.45 -5.06
CA GLY A 818 44.16 -11.42 -6.02
C GLY A 818 44.06 -12.44 -7.15
N ASN A 819 42.85 -12.92 -7.49
CA ASN A 819 42.60 -13.91 -8.54
C ASN A 819 41.43 -13.49 -9.46
N ASN A 820 41.10 -14.30 -10.48
CA ASN A 820 39.98 -14.05 -11.39
C ASN A 820 38.83 -15.08 -11.27
N ASN A 821 38.74 -15.77 -10.13
CA ASN A 821 37.69 -16.76 -9.84
C ASN A 821 36.39 -16.07 -9.39
N ILE A 822 35.76 -15.30 -10.29
CA ILE A 822 34.48 -14.59 -10.07
C ILE A 822 33.46 -15.04 -11.12
N HIS A 823 32.25 -15.46 -10.72
CA HIS A 823 31.19 -15.87 -11.66
C HIS A 823 29.78 -15.78 -11.02
N SER A 824 28.73 -16.10 -11.78
CA SER A 824 27.39 -16.46 -11.29
C SER A 824 27.08 -17.93 -11.60
N PHE A 825 26.47 -18.67 -10.66
CA PHE A 825 25.95 -20.02 -10.91
C PHE A 825 24.86 -20.02 -11.99
N SER A 826 24.03 -18.97 -12.03
CA SER A 826 22.94 -18.80 -13.01
C SER A 826 23.45 -18.86 -14.45
N ASN A 827 24.67 -18.37 -14.65
CA ASN A 827 25.36 -18.32 -15.93
C ASN A 827 26.23 -19.57 -16.18
N MET A 828 26.88 -20.08 -15.14
CA MET A 828 27.94 -21.10 -15.25
C MET A 828 27.41 -22.53 -15.45
N LEU A 829 26.29 -22.90 -14.80
CA LEU A 829 25.88 -24.32 -14.68
C LEU A 829 25.34 -24.93 -15.97
N TYR A 830 24.88 -24.11 -16.92
CA TYR A 830 24.07 -24.54 -18.07
C TYR A 830 24.75 -24.34 -19.43
N GLY A 831 26.05 -24.00 -19.45
CA GLY A 831 26.83 -23.90 -20.69
C GLY A 831 26.38 -22.79 -21.63
N LEU A 832 25.93 -21.65 -21.08
CA LEU A 832 25.44 -20.52 -21.88
C LEU A 832 26.59 -19.87 -22.67
N GLU A 833 26.37 -19.60 -23.97
CA GLU A 833 27.31 -18.89 -24.85
C GLU A 833 27.28 -17.37 -24.62
N LEU A 834 27.79 -16.92 -23.48
CA LEU A 834 27.71 -15.51 -23.03
C LEU A 834 28.59 -14.54 -23.84
N ASN A 835 29.50 -15.06 -24.65
CA ASN A 835 30.46 -14.34 -25.49
C ASN A 835 30.26 -14.64 -26.99
N SER A 836 29.07 -15.09 -27.39
CA SER A 836 28.81 -15.57 -28.77
C SER A 836 29.10 -14.54 -29.87
N LEU A 837 28.91 -13.24 -29.62
CA LEU A 837 29.12 -12.16 -30.60
C LEU A 837 30.50 -11.49 -30.51
N ASP A 838 31.32 -11.88 -29.54
CA ASP A 838 32.55 -11.19 -29.19
C ASP A 838 33.56 -11.05 -30.33
N ASP A 839 33.72 -12.12 -31.12
CA ASP A 839 34.67 -12.14 -32.24
C ASP A 839 34.13 -11.41 -33.47
N SER A 840 32.82 -11.13 -33.50
CA SER A 840 32.15 -10.45 -34.61
C SER A 840 31.97 -8.95 -34.38
N VAL A 841 31.37 -8.57 -33.24
CA VAL A 841 31.02 -7.17 -32.92
C VAL A 841 31.80 -6.58 -31.75
N GLY A 842 32.63 -7.38 -31.08
CA GLY A 842 33.51 -6.98 -29.97
C GLY A 842 33.08 -7.54 -28.62
N PHE A 843 31.78 -7.52 -28.32
CA PHE A 843 31.19 -8.08 -27.10
C PHE A 843 29.72 -8.48 -27.32
N THR A 844 29.21 -9.35 -26.45
CA THR A 844 27.84 -9.87 -26.55
C THR A 844 26.84 -9.06 -25.70
N SER A 845 26.04 -8.22 -26.36
CA SER A 845 24.94 -7.47 -25.74
C SER A 845 23.83 -7.13 -26.75
N SER A 846 22.68 -6.65 -26.26
CA SER A 846 21.60 -6.13 -27.12
C SER A 846 22.13 -4.98 -27.97
N THR A 847 21.83 -5.01 -29.27
CA THR A 847 22.30 -3.99 -30.21
C THR A 847 21.35 -2.82 -30.42
N ILE A 848 20.13 -2.93 -29.86
CA ILE A 848 19.06 -1.94 -29.97
C ILE A 848 18.17 -2.01 -28.72
N ASP A 849 17.47 -0.92 -28.40
CA ASP A 849 16.48 -0.88 -27.32
C ASP A 849 15.07 -1.31 -27.78
N SER A 850 14.28 -1.85 -26.85
CA SER A 850 12.91 -2.30 -27.12
C SER A 850 11.92 -1.19 -27.53
N GLY A 851 12.27 0.09 -27.41
CA GLY A 851 11.47 1.20 -27.93
C GLY A 851 11.44 1.23 -29.46
N LYS A 852 12.47 0.71 -30.13
CA LYS A 852 12.55 0.68 -31.61
C LYS A 852 11.61 -0.32 -32.26
N LEU A 853 11.03 -1.24 -31.49
CA LEU A 853 9.95 -2.13 -31.95
C LEU A 853 8.76 -1.35 -32.54
N GLU A 854 8.53 -0.11 -32.09
CA GLU A 854 7.46 0.74 -32.63
C GLU A 854 7.60 1.07 -34.13
N LYS A 855 8.81 0.95 -34.69
CA LYS A 855 9.14 1.20 -36.10
C LYS A 855 9.59 -0.07 -36.84
N ALA A 856 9.48 -1.25 -36.23
CA ALA A 856 9.87 -2.50 -36.88
C ALA A 856 8.85 -2.91 -37.95
N ASP A 857 9.35 -3.38 -39.10
CA ASP A 857 8.50 -3.98 -40.15
C ASP A 857 8.40 -5.49 -39.97
N VAL A 858 9.49 -6.13 -39.52
CA VAL A 858 9.54 -7.57 -39.20
C VAL A 858 10.22 -7.78 -37.85
N ILE A 859 9.58 -8.55 -36.98
CA ILE A 859 10.08 -8.96 -35.67
C ILE A 859 10.27 -10.48 -35.69
N VAL A 860 11.48 -10.95 -35.43
CA VAL A 860 11.80 -12.38 -35.38
C VAL A 860 12.11 -12.79 -33.94
N VAL A 861 11.26 -13.62 -33.35
CA VAL A 861 11.45 -14.14 -31.98
C VAL A 861 12.05 -15.54 -32.08
N ILE A 862 13.20 -15.74 -31.45
CA ILE A 862 13.94 -17.00 -31.49
C ILE A 862 14.22 -17.47 -30.05
N ASN A 863 13.99 -18.75 -29.78
CA ASN A 863 14.36 -19.42 -28.53
C ASN A 863 13.76 -18.78 -27.25
N SER A 864 12.54 -18.22 -27.31
CA SER A 864 11.91 -17.60 -26.13
C SER A 864 10.43 -17.91 -26.02
N ASN A 865 9.98 -18.18 -24.79
CA ASN A 865 8.56 -18.19 -24.44
C ASN A 865 8.19 -16.91 -23.68
N LEU A 866 8.06 -15.82 -24.44
CA LEU A 866 7.81 -14.48 -23.91
C LEU A 866 6.61 -14.41 -22.97
N SER A 867 5.58 -15.23 -23.19
CA SER A 867 4.35 -15.20 -22.40
C SER A 867 4.55 -15.59 -20.93
N GLU A 868 5.58 -16.37 -20.64
CA GLU A 868 5.94 -16.82 -19.30
C GLU A 868 7.21 -16.12 -18.79
N GLU A 869 8.16 -15.83 -19.68
CA GLU A 869 9.48 -15.28 -19.36
C GLU A 869 9.47 -13.74 -19.26
N ASN A 870 8.91 -13.07 -20.27
CA ASN A 870 9.01 -11.63 -20.47
C ASN A 870 7.71 -11.04 -21.05
N LEU A 871 6.58 -11.15 -20.33
CA LEU A 871 5.26 -10.73 -20.82
C LEU A 871 5.24 -9.31 -21.38
N VAL A 872 5.93 -8.35 -20.75
CA VAL A 872 5.97 -6.96 -21.21
C VAL A 872 6.62 -6.83 -22.60
N MET A 873 7.63 -7.66 -22.91
CA MET A 873 8.21 -7.71 -24.26
C MET A 873 7.17 -8.22 -25.27
N GLU A 874 6.42 -9.27 -24.93
CA GLU A 874 5.32 -9.75 -25.79
C GLU A 874 4.28 -8.65 -26.07
N LEU A 875 3.94 -7.83 -25.06
CA LEU A 875 3.01 -6.71 -25.25
C LEU A 875 3.57 -5.63 -26.18
N LYS A 876 4.88 -5.36 -26.14
CA LYS A 876 5.53 -4.46 -27.11
C LYS A 876 5.47 -5.02 -28.54
N ILE A 877 5.70 -6.31 -28.71
CA ILE A 877 5.59 -6.99 -30.02
C ILE A 877 4.15 -6.91 -30.54
N LYS A 878 3.15 -7.21 -29.70
CA LYS A 878 1.73 -7.09 -30.08
C LYS A 878 1.35 -5.65 -30.46
N ALA A 879 1.88 -4.67 -29.75
CA ALA A 879 1.66 -3.26 -30.07
C ALA A 879 2.27 -2.87 -31.44
N ALA A 880 3.47 -3.37 -31.76
CA ALA A 880 4.10 -3.19 -33.06
C ALA A 880 3.30 -3.90 -34.17
N GLN A 881 2.85 -5.14 -33.92
CA GLN A 881 2.03 -5.90 -34.86
C GLN A 881 0.71 -5.18 -35.19
N LYS A 882 0.07 -4.56 -34.18
CA LYS A 882 -1.15 -3.73 -34.39
C LYS A 882 -0.89 -2.56 -35.34
N ARG A 883 0.34 -2.05 -35.44
CA ARG A 883 0.73 -0.98 -36.37
C ARG A 883 1.15 -1.49 -37.76
N GLY A 884 1.23 -2.80 -37.96
CA GLY A 884 1.52 -3.43 -39.25
C GLY A 884 2.76 -4.32 -39.29
N ALA A 885 3.55 -4.38 -38.21
CA ALA A 885 4.74 -5.23 -38.17
C ALA A 885 4.39 -6.72 -38.33
N LYS A 886 5.22 -7.48 -39.04
CA LYS A 886 5.10 -8.94 -39.18
C LYS A 886 5.87 -9.65 -38.09
N VAL A 887 5.27 -10.66 -37.47
CA VAL A 887 5.90 -11.43 -36.39
C VAL A 887 6.22 -12.85 -36.87
N ILE A 888 7.51 -13.19 -36.86
CA ILE A 888 8.02 -14.53 -37.13
C ILE A 888 8.47 -15.15 -35.81
N LEU A 889 8.03 -16.37 -35.53
CA LEU A 889 8.43 -17.13 -34.36
C LEU A 889 9.20 -18.38 -34.79
N ILE A 890 10.41 -18.57 -34.25
CA ILE A 890 11.26 -19.75 -34.50
C ILE A 890 11.46 -20.48 -33.17
N ASN A 891 10.69 -21.55 -32.96
CA ASN A 891 10.72 -22.37 -31.75
C ASN A 891 10.06 -23.74 -32.00
N SER A 892 10.46 -24.77 -31.26
CA SER A 892 10.07 -26.15 -31.56
C SER A 892 8.65 -26.52 -31.09
N SER A 893 8.07 -25.71 -30.19
CA SER A 893 6.83 -26.02 -29.49
C SER A 893 5.83 -24.87 -29.60
N GLU A 894 4.53 -25.17 -29.65
CA GLU A 894 3.51 -24.12 -29.65
C GLU A 894 3.54 -23.33 -28.32
N ILE A 895 3.60 -22.00 -28.39
CA ILE A 895 3.47 -21.09 -27.25
C ILE A 895 2.27 -20.16 -27.45
N LYS A 896 1.88 -19.40 -26.43
CA LYS A 896 0.72 -18.49 -26.51
C LYS A 896 0.83 -17.47 -27.67
N LEU A 897 2.04 -16.99 -27.95
CA LEU A 897 2.31 -16.05 -29.05
C LEU A 897 2.17 -16.69 -30.44
N THR A 898 2.33 -18.02 -30.58
CA THR A 898 2.23 -18.74 -31.86
C THR A 898 0.91 -18.47 -32.58
N ARG A 899 -0.19 -18.35 -31.83
CA ARG A 899 -1.54 -18.10 -32.38
C ARG A 899 -1.71 -16.70 -32.98
N GLN A 900 -0.79 -15.79 -32.69
CA GLN A 900 -0.81 -14.42 -33.16
C GLN A 900 0.34 -14.12 -34.13
N ALA A 901 1.35 -14.99 -34.19
CA ALA A 901 2.46 -14.82 -35.14
C ALA A 901 1.95 -14.93 -36.59
N ASP A 902 2.49 -14.09 -37.47
CA ASP A 902 2.21 -14.15 -38.91
C ASP A 902 2.84 -15.40 -39.54
N LEU A 903 3.96 -15.88 -38.99
CA LEU A 903 4.63 -17.11 -39.40
C LEU A 903 5.26 -17.83 -38.22
N TRP A 904 4.94 -19.10 -38.04
CA TRP A 904 5.58 -19.99 -37.06
C TRP A 904 6.45 -21.04 -37.75
N ILE A 905 7.74 -20.96 -37.47
CA ILE A 905 8.77 -21.92 -37.88
C ILE A 905 9.03 -22.88 -36.73
N ASP A 906 8.48 -24.07 -36.87
CA ASP A 906 8.55 -25.21 -35.96
C ASP A 906 9.83 -26.03 -36.16
N SER A 907 10.98 -25.37 -36.07
CA SER A 907 12.27 -26.04 -36.18
C SER A 907 12.50 -27.02 -35.03
N LYS A 908 13.11 -28.17 -35.34
CA LYS A 908 13.53 -29.14 -34.32
C LYS A 908 14.54 -28.49 -33.36
N LYS A 909 14.49 -28.92 -32.10
CA LYS A 909 15.42 -28.47 -31.04
C LYS A 909 16.87 -28.66 -31.48
N GLY A 910 17.72 -27.65 -31.25
CA GLY A 910 19.14 -27.72 -31.59
C GLY A 910 19.46 -27.57 -33.09
N THR A 911 18.51 -27.14 -33.92
CA THR A 911 18.73 -27.04 -35.38
C THR A 911 18.61 -25.63 -35.98
N ASN A 912 18.36 -24.59 -35.16
CA ASN A 912 18.13 -23.23 -35.64
C ASN A 912 19.33 -22.67 -36.44
N THR A 913 20.56 -22.97 -36.03
CA THR A 913 21.78 -22.57 -36.75
C THR A 913 21.81 -23.12 -38.17
N SER A 914 21.38 -24.38 -38.37
CA SER A 914 21.32 -24.99 -39.72
C SER A 914 20.30 -24.27 -40.60
N LEU A 915 19.11 -23.98 -40.05
CA LEU A 915 18.05 -23.25 -40.74
C LEU A 915 18.49 -21.83 -41.14
N LEU A 916 19.08 -21.07 -40.21
CA LEU A 916 19.52 -19.68 -40.44
C LEU A 916 20.61 -19.61 -41.51
N ASN A 917 21.57 -20.54 -41.51
CA ASN A 917 22.60 -20.60 -42.54
C ASN A 917 22.05 -21.01 -43.91
N ALA A 918 21.04 -21.87 -43.97
CA ALA A 918 20.35 -22.19 -45.22
C ALA A 918 19.62 -20.97 -45.79
N MET A 919 19.02 -20.13 -44.94
CA MET A 919 18.44 -18.85 -45.37
C MET A 919 19.51 -17.93 -45.94
N MET A 920 20.68 -17.83 -45.27
CA MET A 920 21.78 -17.00 -45.76
C MET A 920 22.34 -17.49 -47.09
N LYS A 921 22.51 -18.81 -47.26
CA LYS A 921 22.92 -19.42 -48.54
C LYS A 921 21.93 -19.11 -49.66
N GLN A 922 20.62 -19.20 -49.41
CA GLN A 922 19.62 -18.84 -50.41
C GLN A 922 19.66 -17.33 -50.75
N LEU A 923 19.86 -16.44 -49.78
CA LEU A 923 20.02 -15.00 -50.06
C LEU A 923 21.27 -14.71 -50.90
N LEU A 924 22.37 -15.41 -50.63
CA LEU A 924 23.60 -15.33 -51.41
C LEU A 924 23.37 -15.79 -52.85
N ASP A 925 22.72 -16.94 -53.04
CA ASP A 925 22.42 -17.51 -54.36
C ASP A 925 21.43 -16.63 -55.15
N ASP A 926 20.48 -15.98 -54.46
CA ASP A 926 19.54 -15.00 -55.03
C ASP A 926 20.17 -13.63 -55.31
N GLY A 927 21.42 -13.38 -54.89
CA GLY A 927 22.09 -12.08 -54.99
C GLY A 927 21.49 -10.98 -54.10
N LYS A 928 20.73 -11.33 -53.06
CA LYS A 928 20.05 -10.40 -52.14
C LYS A 928 20.88 -10.08 -50.89
N ILE A 929 22.12 -9.65 -51.13
CA ILE A 929 23.08 -9.27 -50.08
C ILE A 929 23.57 -7.82 -50.28
N ASP A 930 24.03 -7.17 -49.22
CA ASP A 930 24.56 -5.79 -49.29
C ASP A 930 26.07 -5.79 -49.52
N ASN A 931 26.48 -5.91 -50.79
CA ASN A 931 27.89 -5.89 -51.19
C ASN A 931 28.62 -4.60 -50.80
N SER A 932 27.91 -3.46 -50.73
CA SER A 932 28.51 -2.18 -50.36
C SER A 932 28.85 -2.15 -48.88
N PHE A 933 27.93 -2.60 -48.02
CA PHE A 933 28.18 -2.72 -46.59
C PHE A 933 29.27 -3.77 -46.29
N ILE A 934 29.18 -4.95 -46.92
CA ILE A 934 30.14 -6.04 -46.72
C ILE A 934 31.58 -5.55 -46.99
N SER A 935 31.82 -4.95 -48.16
CA SER A 935 33.17 -4.50 -48.53
C SER A 935 33.71 -3.36 -47.65
N SER A 936 32.84 -2.43 -47.24
CA SER A 936 33.23 -1.23 -46.49
C SER A 936 33.34 -1.44 -44.97
N ARG A 937 32.49 -2.28 -44.39
CA ARG A 937 32.32 -2.39 -42.93
C ARG A 937 32.62 -3.78 -42.36
N THR A 938 32.90 -4.79 -43.17
CA THR A 938 33.12 -6.16 -42.70
C THR A 938 34.43 -6.80 -43.17
N GLU A 939 34.86 -7.84 -42.48
CA GLU A 939 36.00 -8.71 -42.79
C GLU A 939 35.59 -10.18 -42.76
N LYS A 940 36.43 -11.07 -43.32
CA LYS A 940 36.25 -12.53 -43.37
C LYS A 940 34.99 -13.03 -44.09
N PHE A 941 34.35 -12.19 -44.91
CA PHE A 941 33.17 -12.61 -45.67
C PHE A 941 33.45 -13.77 -46.63
N GLU A 942 34.60 -13.78 -47.32
CA GLU A 942 34.94 -14.87 -48.26
C GLU A 942 35.17 -16.20 -47.54
N GLU A 943 35.74 -16.19 -46.33
CA GLU A 943 35.88 -17.39 -45.49
C GLU A 943 34.50 -17.94 -45.10
N PHE A 944 33.60 -17.06 -44.65
CA PHE A 944 32.22 -17.44 -44.34
C PHE A 944 31.48 -17.95 -45.58
N ARG A 945 31.62 -17.28 -46.73
CA ARG A 945 31.02 -17.69 -48.00
C ARG A 945 31.44 -19.10 -48.38
N GLN A 946 32.73 -19.41 -48.29
CA GLN A 946 33.26 -20.76 -48.53
C GLN A 946 32.65 -21.78 -47.56
N SER A 947 32.50 -21.41 -46.28
CA SER A 947 31.93 -22.31 -45.26
C SER A 947 30.46 -22.71 -45.51
N ILE A 948 29.68 -21.89 -46.20
CA ILE A 948 28.27 -22.18 -46.55
C ILE A 948 28.08 -22.65 -47.99
N ASP A 949 29.12 -22.68 -48.83
CA ASP A 949 28.95 -22.96 -50.26
C ASP A 949 28.56 -24.42 -50.54
N GLU A 950 29.07 -25.34 -49.72
CA GLU A 950 28.72 -26.78 -49.76
C GLU A 950 27.39 -27.10 -49.06
N LEU A 951 26.76 -26.12 -48.39
CA LEU A 951 25.49 -26.31 -47.68
C LEU A 951 24.35 -26.55 -48.68
N LYS A 952 23.84 -27.78 -48.73
CA LYS A 952 22.62 -28.11 -49.48
C LYS A 952 21.39 -27.67 -48.68
N ILE A 953 20.61 -26.75 -49.24
CA ILE A 953 19.38 -26.24 -48.62
C ILE A 953 18.42 -27.38 -48.23
N GLN A 954 18.23 -28.38 -49.09
CA GLN A 954 17.38 -29.54 -48.79
C GLN A 954 17.83 -30.27 -47.52
N ASN A 955 19.14 -30.49 -47.34
CA ASN A 955 19.67 -31.17 -46.17
C ASN A 955 19.40 -30.37 -44.89
N ALA A 956 19.54 -29.04 -44.92
CA ALA A 956 19.25 -28.17 -43.78
C ALA A 956 17.76 -28.18 -43.42
N LEU A 957 16.87 -28.26 -44.40
CA LEU A 957 15.42 -28.42 -44.18
C LEU A 957 15.09 -29.78 -43.57
N ASP A 958 15.74 -30.85 -44.03
CA ASP A 958 15.52 -32.20 -43.48
C ASP A 958 16.02 -32.30 -42.02
N ILE A 959 17.19 -31.72 -41.73
CA ILE A 959 17.76 -31.60 -40.38
C ILE A 959 16.82 -30.81 -39.48
N SER A 960 16.43 -29.61 -39.90
CA SER A 960 15.57 -28.73 -39.09
C SER A 960 14.11 -29.21 -39.00
N GLY A 961 13.66 -30.06 -39.92
CA GLY A 961 12.27 -30.48 -40.03
C GLY A 961 11.33 -29.41 -40.60
N VAL A 962 11.86 -28.27 -41.07
CA VAL A 962 11.05 -27.17 -41.59
C VAL A 962 10.66 -27.44 -43.03
N SER A 963 9.36 -27.34 -43.33
CA SER A 963 8.86 -27.49 -44.71
C SER A 963 9.40 -26.42 -45.66
N LYS A 964 9.55 -26.76 -46.95
CA LYS A 964 9.95 -25.81 -48.00
C LYS A 964 9.08 -24.55 -48.05
N ASP A 965 7.77 -24.70 -47.88
CA ASP A 965 6.82 -23.59 -47.96
C ASP A 965 7.04 -22.59 -46.82
N LYS A 966 7.19 -23.08 -45.58
CA LYS A 966 7.51 -22.23 -44.42
C LYS A 966 8.87 -21.54 -44.57
N PHE A 967 9.87 -22.27 -45.08
CA PHE A 967 11.19 -21.70 -45.35
C PHE A 967 11.13 -20.56 -46.38
N ALA A 968 10.45 -20.79 -47.51
CA ALA A 968 10.28 -19.77 -48.55
C ALA A 968 9.51 -18.55 -48.05
N ALA A 969 8.44 -18.76 -47.28
CA ALA A 969 7.66 -17.66 -46.69
C ALA A 969 8.49 -16.82 -45.71
N CYS A 970 9.33 -17.47 -44.87
CA CYS A 970 10.22 -16.78 -43.95
C CYS A 970 11.25 -15.94 -44.71
N LEU A 971 11.89 -16.54 -45.72
CA LEU A 971 12.88 -15.87 -46.54
C LEU A 971 12.29 -14.65 -47.28
N GLN A 972 11.06 -14.78 -47.79
CA GLN A 972 10.36 -13.69 -48.46
C GLN A 972 10.24 -12.46 -47.54
N LEU A 973 9.84 -12.66 -46.28
CA LEU A 973 9.71 -11.58 -45.29
C LEU A 973 11.07 -10.96 -44.92
N LEU A 974 12.14 -11.76 -44.92
CA LEU A 974 13.46 -11.32 -44.48
C LEU A 974 14.35 -10.74 -45.60
N SER A 975 14.02 -11.01 -46.86
CA SER A 975 14.89 -10.70 -48.00
C SER A 975 14.81 -9.25 -48.52
N ASN A 976 13.77 -8.49 -48.16
CA ASN A 976 13.59 -7.12 -48.65
C ASN A 976 14.52 -6.14 -47.88
N PRO A 977 15.48 -5.44 -48.53
CA PRO A 977 16.44 -4.56 -47.87
C PRO A 977 15.84 -3.27 -47.25
N ASP A 978 14.63 -2.89 -47.68
CA ASP A 978 13.96 -1.67 -47.21
C ASP A 978 13.25 -1.88 -45.86
N LEU A 979 13.02 -3.13 -45.46
CA LEU A 979 12.34 -3.46 -44.20
C LEU A 979 13.29 -3.40 -43.01
N ASN A 980 12.79 -2.81 -41.93
CA ASN A 980 13.43 -2.81 -40.61
C ASN A 980 13.16 -4.14 -39.91
N ILE A 981 14.24 -4.89 -39.63
CA ILE A 981 14.17 -6.22 -39.04
C ILE A 981 14.82 -6.20 -37.65
N ILE A 982 14.04 -6.60 -36.64
CA ILE A 982 14.52 -6.73 -35.26
C ILE A 982 14.42 -8.19 -34.83
N PHE A 983 15.54 -8.74 -34.41
CA PHE A 983 15.61 -10.06 -33.78
C PHE A 983 15.46 -9.93 -32.28
N ILE A 984 14.66 -10.81 -31.67
CA ILE A 984 14.53 -10.97 -30.23
C ILE A 984 14.99 -12.37 -29.91
N TYR A 985 16.08 -12.47 -29.15
CA TYR A 985 16.74 -13.73 -28.87
C TYR A 985 16.95 -13.89 -27.36
N ASN A 986 16.45 -14.98 -26.78
CA ASN A 986 16.72 -15.28 -25.37
C ASN A 986 17.99 -16.15 -25.27
N ILE A 987 19.04 -15.58 -24.70
CA ILE A 987 20.36 -16.22 -24.60
C ILE A 987 20.43 -17.26 -23.47
N ASP A 988 19.57 -17.12 -22.47
CA ASP A 988 19.55 -17.92 -21.25
C ASP A 988 18.60 -19.12 -21.35
N SER A 989 17.72 -19.14 -22.36
CA SER A 989 16.84 -20.27 -22.65
C SER A 989 17.61 -21.36 -23.39
N THR A 990 17.54 -22.61 -22.92
CA THR A 990 18.27 -23.74 -23.48
C THR A 990 17.38 -24.72 -24.26
N ALA A 991 16.05 -24.57 -24.17
CA ALA A 991 15.12 -25.60 -24.65
C ALA A 991 15.16 -25.82 -26.17
N ASP A 992 15.29 -24.75 -26.96
CA ASP A 992 15.31 -24.78 -28.43
C ASP A 992 16.64 -24.33 -29.03
N LYS A 993 17.57 -23.88 -28.17
CA LYS A 993 18.86 -23.31 -28.54
C LYS A 993 19.72 -24.27 -29.36
N SER A 994 20.42 -23.75 -30.35
CA SER A 994 21.51 -24.44 -31.05
C SER A 994 22.80 -23.66 -30.90
N LEU A 995 23.94 -24.36 -30.88
CA LEU A 995 25.24 -23.70 -30.79
C LEU A 995 25.40 -22.68 -31.93
N ASN A 996 25.94 -21.50 -31.63
CA ASN A 996 26.20 -20.44 -32.61
C ASN A 996 24.95 -19.89 -33.34
N ASP A 997 23.73 -20.08 -32.81
CA ASP A 997 22.52 -19.50 -33.41
C ASP A 997 22.56 -17.96 -33.42
N LEU A 998 23.02 -17.35 -32.34
CA LEU A 998 23.18 -15.91 -32.21
C LEU A 998 24.24 -15.36 -33.18
N GLN A 999 25.33 -16.10 -33.40
CA GLN A 999 26.31 -15.78 -34.45
C GLN A 999 25.67 -15.81 -35.84
N ALA A 1000 24.86 -16.83 -36.14
CA ALA A 1000 24.15 -16.93 -37.42
C ALA A 1000 23.16 -15.77 -37.64
N VAL A 1001 22.43 -15.34 -36.60
CA VAL A 1001 21.58 -14.14 -36.62
C VAL A 1001 22.41 -12.90 -36.94
N ASN A 1002 23.57 -12.74 -36.30
CA ASN A 1002 24.43 -11.59 -36.54
C ASN A 1002 25.06 -11.61 -37.96
N ASN A 1003 25.51 -12.76 -38.46
CA ASN A 1003 25.96 -12.92 -39.84
C ASN A 1003 24.87 -12.51 -40.84
N PHE A 1004 23.60 -12.85 -40.58
CA PHE A 1004 22.48 -12.41 -41.41
C PHE A 1004 22.36 -10.88 -41.43
N LEU A 1005 22.48 -10.22 -40.27
CA LEU A 1005 22.43 -8.76 -40.20
C LEU A 1005 23.63 -8.10 -40.89
N LEU A 1006 24.83 -8.68 -40.79
CA LEU A 1006 26.02 -8.21 -41.51
C LEU A 1006 25.84 -8.37 -43.03
N MET A 1007 25.41 -9.54 -43.48
CA MET A 1007 25.25 -9.88 -44.90
C MET A 1007 24.19 -9.00 -45.58
N THR A 1008 23.22 -8.51 -44.83
CA THR A 1008 22.15 -7.66 -45.34
C THR A 1008 22.29 -6.18 -45.01
N GLY A 1009 23.45 -5.75 -44.49
CA GLY A 1009 23.75 -4.32 -44.25
C GLY A 1009 22.93 -3.67 -43.13
N ARG A 1010 22.47 -4.47 -42.17
CA ARG A 1010 21.54 -4.04 -41.12
C ARG A 1010 22.19 -3.69 -39.79
N VAL A 1011 23.44 -4.09 -39.56
CA VAL A 1011 24.16 -3.70 -38.33
C VAL A 1011 24.49 -2.22 -38.35
N GLY A 1012 24.02 -1.49 -37.33
CA GLY A 1012 24.20 -0.03 -37.20
C GLY A 1012 23.22 0.81 -38.02
N LYS A 1013 22.29 0.19 -38.77
CA LYS A 1013 21.17 0.87 -39.42
C LYS A 1013 20.07 1.14 -38.38
N GLU A 1014 19.46 2.33 -38.40
CA GLU A 1014 18.39 2.67 -37.44
C GLU A 1014 17.26 1.63 -37.52
N ASN A 1015 16.65 1.28 -36.37
CA ASN A 1015 15.53 0.35 -36.26
C ASN A 1015 15.81 -1.10 -36.72
N ASN A 1016 17.10 -1.48 -36.85
CA ASN A 1016 17.54 -2.84 -37.14
C ASN A 1016 18.49 -3.32 -36.05
N GLY A 1017 18.39 -4.59 -35.65
CA GLY A 1017 19.29 -5.13 -34.63
C GLY A 1017 18.77 -6.35 -33.89
N ILE A 1018 19.39 -6.62 -32.74
CA ILE A 1018 19.15 -7.77 -31.89
C ILE A 1018 18.85 -7.26 -30.48
N ILE A 1019 17.75 -7.72 -29.89
CA ILE A 1019 17.44 -7.57 -28.47
C ILE A 1019 17.75 -8.91 -27.80
N LEU A 1020 18.69 -8.92 -26.86
CA LEU A 1020 19.04 -10.09 -26.07
C LEU A 1020 18.24 -10.12 -24.78
N LEU A 1021 17.29 -11.04 -24.70
CA LEU A 1021 16.58 -11.34 -23.46
C LEU A 1021 17.47 -12.19 -22.56
N ARG A 1022 17.36 -11.91 -21.26
CA ARG A 1022 18.04 -12.65 -20.20
C ARG A 1022 17.03 -13.04 -19.13
N GLU A 1023 17.42 -13.90 -18.21
CA GLU A 1023 16.49 -14.44 -17.23
C GLU A 1023 16.16 -13.43 -16.12
N PHE A 1024 17.12 -12.58 -15.73
CA PHE A 1024 16.98 -11.71 -14.54
C PHE A 1024 17.18 -10.22 -14.81
N ASN A 1025 16.58 -9.39 -13.94
CA ASN A 1025 16.52 -7.93 -14.06
C ASN A 1025 17.88 -7.25 -14.18
N ASN A 1026 18.94 -7.85 -13.62
CA ASN A 1026 20.29 -7.32 -13.69
C ASN A 1026 21.29 -8.29 -14.33
N SER A 1027 20.84 -9.27 -15.12
CA SER A 1027 21.76 -10.15 -15.84
C SER A 1027 22.63 -9.38 -16.85
N ALA A 1028 22.17 -8.23 -17.37
CA ALA A 1028 23.02 -7.35 -18.16
C ALA A 1028 24.05 -6.61 -17.30
N GLY A 1029 23.63 -6.05 -16.15
CA GLY A 1029 24.54 -5.41 -15.20
C GLY A 1029 25.63 -6.35 -14.66
N LEU A 1030 25.31 -7.62 -14.46
CA LEU A 1030 26.29 -8.68 -14.12
C LEU A 1030 27.47 -8.71 -15.10
N MET A 1031 27.17 -8.65 -16.39
CA MET A 1031 28.18 -8.63 -17.44
C MET A 1031 28.88 -7.26 -17.52
N ASP A 1032 28.12 -6.17 -17.44
CA ASP A 1032 28.67 -4.81 -17.47
C ASP A 1032 29.70 -4.58 -16.36
N MET A 1033 29.46 -5.14 -15.17
CA MET A 1033 30.35 -5.02 -14.03
C MET A 1033 31.51 -6.02 -14.08
N GLY A 1034 31.54 -6.97 -15.02
CA GLY A 1034 32.63 -7.93 -15.17
C GLY A 1034 32.59 -9.06 -14.13
N VAL A 1035 31.40 -9.55 -13.77
CA VAL A 1035 31.22 -10.71 -12.87
C VAL A 1035 31.25 -12.01 -13.68
N ILE A 1036 32.34 -12.19 -14.40
CA ILE A 1036 32.69 -13.37 -15.19
C ILE A 1036 34.22 -13.35 -15.39
N PRO A 1037 34.90 -14.50 -15.53
CA PRO A 1037 36.34 -14.51 -15.73
C PRO A 1037 36.80 -13.84 -17.03
N ASP A 1038 35.93 -13.75 -18.04
CA ASP A 1038 36.31 -13.27 -19.37
C ASP A 1038 36.41 -11.74 -19.47
N TYR A 1039 35.75 -11.00 -18.58
CA TYR A 1039 35.65 -9.54 -18.66
C TYR A 1039 35.97 -8.83 -17.34
N LEU A 1040 36.69 -7.72 -17.46
CA LEU A 1040 36.66 -6.60 -16.53
C LEU A 1040 35.45 -5.68 -16.82
N PRO A 1041 35.08 -4.76 -15.90
CA PRO A 1041 33.94 -3.86 -16.12
C PRO A 1041 34.02 -3.12 -17.47
N GLY A 1042 32.89 -3.05 -18.19
CA GLY A 1042 32.83 -2.46 -19.53
C GLY A 1042 33.28 -3.39 -20.66
N PHE A 1043 33.13 -4.71 -20.46
CA PHE A 1043 33.49 -5.75 -21.44
C PHE A 1043 34.96 -5.66 -21.90
N VAL A 1044 35.87 -5.37 -20.96
CA VAL A 1044 37.32 -5.30 -21.23
C VAL A 1044 37.91 -6.69 -21.13
N LYS A 1045 38.51 -7.19 -22.22
CA LYS A 1045 39.11 -8.53 -22.31
C LYS A 1045 40.57 -8.52 -21.88
N ALA A 1046 41.12 -9.68 -21.55
CA ALA A 1046 42.54 -9.82 -21.20
C ALA A 1046 43.50 -9.46 -22.36
N SER A 1047 42.98 -9.48 -23.60
CA SER A 1047 43.66 -9.03 -24.81
C SER A 1047 43.75 -7.50 -24.92
N ASP A 1048 42.86 -6.75 -24.26
CA ASP A 1048 42.77 -5.29 -24.35
C ASP A 1048 43.80 -4.62 -23.41
N LYS A 1049 45.10 -4.82 -23.68
CA LYS A 1049 46.20 -4.45 -22.77
C LYS A 1049 46.13 -3.01 -22.27
N ASP A 1050 45.86 -2.06 -23.14
CA ASP A 1050 45.77 -0.63 -22.78
C ASP A 1050 44.65 -0.34 -21.78
N GLU A 1051 43.48 -0.98 -21.95
CA GLU A 1051 42.33 -0.82 -21.05
C GLU A 1051 42.55 -1.57 -19.73
N VAL A 1052 43.14 -2.76 -19.77
CA VAL A 1052 43.54 -3.50 -18.55
C VAL A 1052 44.51 -2.67 -17.72
N GLU A 1053 45.51 -2.05 -18.35
CA GLU A 1053 46.46 -1.16 -17.67
C GLU A 1053 45.83 0.15 -17.19
N ARG A 1054 44.84 0.70 -17.92
CA ARG A 1054 44.09 1.89 -17.49
C ARG A 1054 43.30 1.59 -16.21
N ILE A 1055 42.55 0.49 -16.19
CA ILE A 1055 41.79 0.06 -15.02
C ILE A 1055 42.75 -0.29 -13.87
N GLY A 1056 43.84 -1.01 -14.16
CA GLY A 1056 44.87 -1.34 -13.19
C GLY A 1056 45.50 -0.11 -12.53
N ARG A 1057 45.86 0.92 -13.32
CA ARG A 1057 46.35 2.20 -12.78
C ARG A 1057 45.31 2.90 -11.90
N PHE A 1058 44.05 2.91 -12.31
CA PHE A 1058 42.97 3.50 -11.54
C PHE A 1058 42.78 2.79 -10.19
N TRP A 1059 42.88 1.45 -10.18
CA TRP A 1059 42.89 0.64 -8.95
C TRP A 1059 44.27 0.51 -8.29
N ASN A 1060 45.30 1.23 -8.74
CA ASN A 1060 46.65 1.10 -8.21
C ASN A 1060 47.12 -0.38 -8.06
N HIS A 1061 46.89 -1.20 -9.08
CA HIS A 1061 47.17 -2.64 -9.08
C HIS A 1061 47.57 -3.15 -10.47
N ASN A 1062 48.49 -4.11 -10.54
CA ASN A 1062 48.88 -4.72 -11.81
C ASN A 1062 47.95 -5.87 -12.19
N LEU A 1063 46.87 -5.56 -12.94
CA LEU A 1063 45.88 -6.56 -13.35
C LEU A 1063 46.41 -7.58 -14.37
N ASN A 1064 47.54 -7.32 -15.05
CA ASN A 1064 48.11 -8.28 -16.01
C ASN A 1064 48.60 -9.58 -15.35
N GLU A 1065 48.83 -9.57 -14.03
CA GLU A 1065 49.32 -10.74 -13.29
C GLU A 1065 48.21 -11.71 -12.87
N ASN A 1066 46.97 -11.23 -12.73
CA ASN A 1066 45.88 -12.00 -12.16
C ASN A 1066 44.58 -12.02 -12.98
N PHE A 1067 44.39 -11.09 -13.92
CA PHE A 1067 43.26 -11.13 -14.86
C PHE A 1067 43.57 -12.08 -16.03
N VAL A 1068 43.55 -13.37 -15.71
CA VAL A 1068 43.70 -14.47 -16.67
C VAL A 1068 42.36 -15.21 -16.75
N PRO A 1069 41.80 -15.48 -17.94
CA PRO A 1069 40.56 -16.25 -18.06
C PRO A 1069 40.69 -17.62 -17.39
N VAL A 1070 39.68 -18.03 -16.62
CA VAL A 1070 39.65 -19.31 -15.89
C VAL A 1070 38.35 -20.07 -16.14
N ASN A 1071 38.43 -21.38 -16.28
CA ASN A 1071 37.24 -22.25 -16.33
C ASN A 1071 36.86 -22.70 -14.92
N LEU A 1072 36.10 -21.86 -14.22
CA LEU A 1072 35.77 -22.06 -12.80
C LEU A 1072 34.96 -23.33 -12.53
N LEU A 1073 34.05 -23.71 -13.44
CA LEU A 1073 33.27 -24.95 -13.34
C LEU A 1073 34.19 -26.18 -13.32
N SER A 1074 35.26 -26.18 -14.11
CA SER A 1074 36.25 -27.26 -14.13
C SER A 1074 37.09 -27.29 -12.86
N LYS A 1075 37.48 -26.13 -12.31
CA LYS A 1075 38.18 -26.05 -11.02
C LYS A 1075 37.33 -26.62 -9.87
N LEU A 1076 36.03 -26.31 -9.83
CA LEU A 1076 35.08 -26.87 -8.86
C LEU A 1076 34.98 -28.40 -9.00
N LYS A 1077 34.80 -28.91 -10.23
CA LYS A 1077 34.74 -30.36 -10.50
C LYS A 1077 36.01 -31.10 -10.06
N ARG A 1078 37.18 -30.47 -10.19
CA ARG A 1078 38.48 -31.04 -9.78
C ARG A 1078 38.78 -30.85 -8.29
N GLY A 1079 37.94 -30.15 -7.53
CA GLY A 1079 38.17 -29.88 -6.10
C GLY A 1079 39.33 -28.92 -5.82
N GLU A 1080 39.69 -28.09 -6.80
CA GLU A 1080 40.76 -27.07 -6.69
C GLU A 1080 40.32 -25.84 -5.89
N ILE A 1081 39.00 -25.58 -5.85
CA ILE A 1081 38.41 -24.54 -5.00
C ILE A 1081 38.19 -25.14 -3.61
N LYS A 1082 38.71 -24.46 -2.58
CA LYS A 1082 38.58 -24.80 -1.16
C LYS A 1082 37.68 -23.84 -0.40
N ALA A 1083 37.52 -22.60 -0.87
CA ALA A 1083 36.56 -21.66 -0.31
C ALA A 1083 35.65 -21.07 -1.39
N ALA A 1084 34.34 -21.03 -1.12
CA ALA A 1084 33.38 -20.35 -1.96
C ALA A 1084 32.57 -19.33 -1.16
N LEU A 1085 32.48 -18.11 -1.67
CA LEU A 1085 31.58 -17.08 -1.15
C LEU A 1085 30.42 -16.91 -2.13
N ILE A 1086 29.19 -17.16 -1.70
CA ILE A 1086 27.99 -17.10 -2.54
C ILE A 1086 27.09 -15.96 -2.07
N PHE A 1087 26.83 -14.98 -2.94
CA PHE A 1087 25.97 -13.84 -2.64
C PHE A 1087 24.67 -13.91 -3.48
N GLY A 1088 23.54 -14.20 -2.82
CA GLY A 1088 22.19 -14.13 -3.39
C GLY A 1088 21.80 -15.22 -4.38
N GLU A 1089 22.47 -16.38 -4.35
CA GLU A 1089 22.16 -17.56 -5.16
C GLU A 1089 21.95 -18.80 -4.28
N ASP A 1090 21.03 -19.68 -4.70
CA ASP A 1090 20.70 -20.95 -4.04
C ASP A 1090 20.97 -22.15 -4.99
N PRO A 1091 22.23 -22.42 -5.38
CA PRO A 1091 22.57 -23.53 -6.26
C PRO A 1091 22.16 -24.90 -5.68
N LEU A 1092 22.11 -25.06 -4.36
CA LEU A 1092 21.72 -26.31 -3.69
C LEU A 1092 20.20 -26.53 -3.59
N SER A 1093 19.39 -25.59 -4.07
CA SER A 1093 17.96 -25.84 -4.34
C SER A 1093 17.74 -27.07 -5.23
N HIS A 1094 18.73 -27.40 -6.06
CA HIS A 1094 18.79 -28.63 -6.83
C HIS A 1094 19.93 -29.53 -6.33
N SER A 1095 19.58 -30.69 -5.80
CA SER A 1095 20.52 -31.58 -5.11
C SER A 1095 21.68 -32.07 -5.97
N SER A 1096 21.52 -32.14 -7.30
CA SER A 1096 22.60 -32.52 -8.23
C SER A 1096 23.79 -31.54 -8.23
N ASN A 1097 23.58 -30.31 -7.76
CA ASN A 1097 24.64 -29.29 -7.71
C ASN A 1097 25.57 -29.46 -6.50
N SER A 1098 25.22 -30.31 -5.53
CA SER A 1098 26.09 -30.65 -4.38
C SER A 1098 27.48 -31.12 -4.83
N ARG A 1099 27.58 -31.81 -5.97
CA ARG A 1099 28.86 -32.26 -6.57
C ARG A 1099 29.88 -31.14 -6.80
N TYR A 1100 29.46 -29.88 -6.88
CA TYR A 1100 30.34 -28.73 -7.07
C TYR A 1100 30.79 -28.09 -5.76
N LEU A 1101 30.10 -28.35 -4.65
CA LEU A 1101 30.32 -27.68 -3.36
C LEU A 1101 30.79 -28.63 -2.24
N ASN A 1102 30.68 -29.95 -2.42
CA ASN A 1102 31.05 -30.94 -1.40
C ASN A 1102 32.54 -30.96 -0.99
N ASN A 1103 33.44 -30.40 -1.80
CA ASN A 1103 34.89 -30.42 -1.57
C ASN A 1103 35.43 -29.13 -0.92
N LEU A 1104 34.54 -28.23 -0.48
CA LEU A 1104 34.91 -26.97 0.14
C LEU A 1104 35.25 -27.16 1.62
N GLU A 1105 36.26 -26.44 2.10
CA GLU A 1105 36.60 -26.29 3.52
C GLU A 1105 35.92 -25.07 4.16
N LEU A 1106 35.46 -24.14 3.32
CA LEU A 1106 34.70 -22.97 3.75
C LEU A 1106 33.65 -22.59 2.72
N LEU A 1107 32.38 -22.65 3.11
CA LEU A 1107 31.25 -22.11 2.37
C LEU A 1107 30.66 -20.91 3.12
N VAL A 1108 30.79 -19.73 2.53
CA VAL A 1108 30.19 -18.49 3.04
C VAL A 1108 29.00 -18.14 2.17
N VAL A 1109 27.84 -17.90 2.77
CA VAL A 1109 26.61 -17.55 2.05
C VAL A 1109 26.05 -16.26 2.58
N SER A 1110 25.87 -15.28 1.70
CA SER A 1110 25.14 -14.06 1.98
C SER A 1110 23.79 -14.11 1.28
N ASP A 1111 22.71 -14.25 2.06
CA ASP A 1111 21.35 -14.33 1.54
C ASP A 1111 20.37 -13.61 2.48
N SER A 1112 19.24 -13.23 1.90
CA SER A 1112 18.13 -12.59 2.59
C SER A 1112 17.26 -13.59 3.37
N PHE A 1113 17.22 -14.85 2.94
CA PHE A 1113 16.33 -15.88 3.50
C PHE A 1113 17.07 -17.18 3.76
N HIS A 1114 16.57 -18.01 4.67
CA HIS A 1114 17.08 -19.37 4.80
C HIS A 1114 16.73 -20.20 3.55
N THR A 1115 17.77 -20.60 2.82
CA THR A 1115 17.74 -21.42 1.60
C THR A 1115 18.41 -22.78 1.80
N ALA A 1116 18.31 -23.67 0.81
CA ALA A 1116 19.02 -24.95 0.83
C ALA A 1116 20.55 -24.74 0.90
N THR A 1117 21.05 -23.70 0.23
CA THR A 1117 22.48 -23.35 0.26
C THR A 1117 22.91 -22.79 1.62
N THR A 1118 22.07 -21.99 2.29
CA THR A 1118 22.41 -21.50 3.65
C THR A 1118 22.48 -22.64 4.68
N ALA A 1119 21.70 -23.72 4.50
CA ALA A 1119 21.70 -24.85 5.43
C ALA A 1119 23.04 -25.64 5.43
N GLU A 1120 23.77 -25.57 4.32
CA GLU A 1120 25.08 -26.19 4.17
C GLU A 1120 26.25 -25.21 4.44
N ALA A 1121 25.98 -23.93 4.67
CA ALA A 1121 27.02 -22.91 4.83
C ALA A 1121 27.75 -23.01 6.17
N ASP A 1122 29.05 -22.74 6.17
CA ASP A 1122 29.86 -22.60 7.38
C ASP A 1122 29.68 -21.21 8.02
N VAL A 1123 29.46 -20.19 7.18
CA VAL A 1123 29.14 -18.83 7.63
C VAL A 1123 27.96 -18.29 6.83
N ILE A 1124 26.96 -17.78 7.54
CA ILE A 1124 25.80 -17.11 6.97
C ILE A 1124 25.88 -15.62 7.30
N LEU A 1125 25.83 -14.77 6.28
CA LEU A 1125 25.78 -13.31 6.41
C LEU A 1125 24.38 -12.82 6.02
N PRO A 1126 23.70 -12.02 6.85
CA PRO A 1126 22.36 -11.52 6.54
C PRO A 1126 22.42 -10.49 5.42
N ALA A 1127 21.68 -10.71 4.34
CA ALA A 1127 21.58 -9.76 3.23
C ALA A 1127 20.29 -8.93 3.31
N SER A 1128 20.42 -7.65 2.97
CA SER A 1128 19.31 -6.76 2.65
C SER A 1128 18.66 -7.15 1.32
N THR A 1129 17.35 -7.02 1.22
CA THR A 1129 16.59 -7.21 -0.02
C THR A 1129 16.68 -5.97 -0.91
N HIS A 1130 16.32 -6.10 -2.18
CA HIS A 1130 16.33 -4.98 -3.13
C HIS A 1130 15.43 -3.78 -2.77
N ILE A 1131 14.45 -3.95 -1.87
CA ILE A 1131 13.58 -2.85 -1.43
C ILE A 1131 14.08 -2.17 -0.15
N GLU A 1132 15.10 -2.72 0.51
CA GLU A 1132 15.67 -2.20 1.76
C GLU A 1132 16.88 -1.27 1.52
N GLN A 1133 17.34 -1.19 0.26
CA GLN A 1133 18.51 -0.43 -0.14
C GLN A 1133 18.28 0.28 -1.49
N THR A 1134 19.10 1.28 -1.77
CA THR A 1134 19.19 1.94 -3.07
C THR A 1134 20.25 1.26 -3.93
N GLY A 1135 20.26 1.54 -5.23
CA GLY A 1135 21.28 1.04 -6.15
C GLY A 1135 20.85 1.21 -7.60
N THR A 1136 21.61 0.62 -8.52
CA THR A 1136 21.27 0.61 -9.94
C THR A 1136 21.19 -0.81 -10.52
N TYR A 1137 20.30 -0.97 -11.51
CA TYR A 1137 20.10 -2.22 -12.24
C TYR A 1137 20.04 -1.93 -13.74
N THR A 1138 20.67 -2.76 -14.55
CA THR A 1138 20.72 -2.63 -16.01
C THR A 1138 19.89 -3.73 -16.65
N ASN A 1139 18.86 -3.31 -17.38
CA ASN A 1139 17.92 -4.23 -18.03
C ASN A 1139 18.46 -4.77 -19.38
N CYS A 1140 17.68 -5.61 -20.05
CA CYS A 1140 18.04 -6.16 -21.37
C CYS A 1140 18.16 -5.11 -22.48
N ASP A 1141 17.58 -3.93 -22.28
CA ASP A 1141 17.74 -2.79 -23.19
C ASP A 1141 19.04 -2.03 -22.93
N ASN A 1142 19.96 -2.52 -22.08
CA ASN A 1142 21.16 -1.79 -21.64
C ASN A 1142 20.83 -0.40 -21.04
N ILE A 1143 19.67 -0.25 -20.41
CA ILE A 1143 19.27 0.97 -19.71
C ILE A 1143 19.53 0.77 -18.22
N THR A 1144 20.43 1.59 -17.66
CA THR A 1144 20.72 1.61 -16.23
C THR A 1144 19.64 2.37 -15.47
N GLN A 1145 18.92 1.67 -14.60
CA GLN A 1145 17.78 2.18 -13.84
C GLN A 1145 18.14 2.34 -12.37
N ARG A 1146 17.81 3.50 -11.78
CA ARG A 1146 17.88 3.68 -10.32
C ARG A 1146 16.75 2.93 -9.61
N SER A 1147 17.08 2.31 -8.49
CA SER A 1147 16.16 1.67 -7.55
C SER A 1147 16.10 2.49 -6.27
N ASN A 1148 14.89 2.86 -5.85
CA ASN A 1148 14.69 3.53 -4.57
C ASN A 1148 14.40 2.49 -3.48
N LYS A 1149 14.87 2.80 -2.28
CA LYS A 1149 14.54 2.09 -1.05
C LYS A 1149 13.07 2.32 -0.69
N VAL A 1150 12.31 1.24 -0.49
CA VAL A 1150 10.89 1.27 -0.10
C VAL A 1150 10.73 1.21 1.41
N VAL A 1151 11.47 0.31 2.07
CA VAL A 1151 11.38 0.09 3.52
C VAL A 1151 12.75 0.24 4.16
N ASP A 1152 12.79 0.51 5.47
CA ASP A 1152 14.06 0.48 6.19
C ASP A 1152 14.67 -0.92 6.21
N SER A 1153 16.00 -0.98 6.11
CA SER A 1153 16.69 -2.25 6.24
C SER A 1153 16.46 -2.81 7.64
N LEU A 1154 16.13 -4.09 7.69
CA LEU A 1154 16.04 -4.84 8.94
C LEU A 1154 17.42 -5.23 9.47
N ASN A 1155 18.44 -5.16 8.61
CA ASN A 1155 19.82 -5.47 8.95
C ASN A 1155 20.57 -4.20 9.33
N MET A 1156 21.61 -4.35 10.15
CA MET A 1156 22.44 -3.22 10.58
C MET A 1156 23.19 -2.57 9.41
N PHE A 1157 23.57 -3.36 8.41
CA PHE A 1157 24.34 -2.93 7.25
C PHE A 1157 23.65 -3.35 5.95
N ALA A 1158 23.71 -2.47 4.95
CA ALA A 1158 23.37 -2.81 3.57
C ALA A 1158 24.41 -3.79 3.00
N ASN A 1159 24.04 -4.50 1.93
CA ASN A 1159 24.90 -5.52 1.34
C ASN A 1159 26.24 -4.96 0.86
N TRP A 1160 26.24 -3.79 0.21
CA TRP A 1160 27.46 -3.15 -0.27
C TRP A 1160 28.42 -2.81 0.89
N GLU A 1161 27.89 -2.49 2.08
CA GLU A 1161 28.67 -2.25 3.29
C GLU A 1161 29.29 -3.54 3.81
N ILE A 1162 28.53 -4.64 3.85
CA ILE A 1162 29.03 -5.98 4.20
C ILE A 1162 30.18 -6.37 3.26
N ILE A 1163 29.99 -6.21 1.94
CA ILE A 1163 31.01 -6.51 0.93
C ILE A 1163 32.24 -5.62 1.13
N LYS A 1164 32.04 -4.31 1.32
CA LYS A 1164 33.13 -3.36 1.60
C LYS A 1164 33.90 -3.76 2.85
N MET A 1165 33.23 -3.99 3.98
CA MET A 1165 33.85 -4.33 5.27
C MET A 1165 34.66 -5.62 5.20
N LEU A 1166 34.15 -6.64 4.50
CA LEU A 1166 34.88 -7.87 4.23
C LEU A 1166 36.12 -7.58 3.37
N SER A 1167 35.95 -6.82 2.29
CA SER A 1167 37.00 -6.49 1.34
C SER A 1167 38.13 -5.66 1.97
N SER A 1168 37.79 -4.74 2.88
CA SER A 1168 38.74 -3.94 3.65
C SER A 1168 39.64 -4.77 4.56
N GLN A 1169 39.30 -6.03 4.88
CA GLN A 1169 40.20 -6.92 5.61
C GLN A 1169 41.39 -7.42 4.77
N PHE A 1170 41.34 -7.21 3.45
CA PHE A 1170 42.33 -7.68 2.48
C PHE A 1170 43.04 -6.54 1.76
N SER A 1171 42.38 -5.39 1.57
CA SER A 1171 42.94 -4.24 0.86
C SER A 1171 42.34 -2.92 1.32
N ASP A 1172 43.18 -1.89 1.46
CA ASP A 1172 42.75 -0.52 1.82
C ASP A 1172 42.06 0.23 0.66
N GLN A 1173 41.82 -0.42 -0.48
CA GLN A 1173 41.20 0.19 -1.66
C GLN A 1173 39.65 0.25 -1.62
N PHE A 1174 39.05 -0.19 -0.51
CA PHE A 1174 37.60 -0.26 -0.31
C PHE A 1174 37.12 0.80 0.69
N ASN A 1175 37.37 2.08 0.38
CA ASN A 1175 37.14 3.21 1.30
C ASN A 1175 35.90 4.05 0.96
N HIS A 1176 34.94 3.50 0.19
CA HIS A 1176 33.70 4.17 -0.21
C HIS A 1176 32.88 4.60 1.01
N LYS A 1177 32.35 5.84 1.00
CA LYS A 1177 31.53 6.37 2.11
C LYS A 1177 30.05 6.20 1.85
N SER A 1178 29.65 6.11 0.58
CA SER A 1178 28.28 5.96 0.13
C SER A 1178 28.20 5.04 -1.10
N ILE A 1179 27.00 4.57 -1.41
CA ILE A 1179 26.74 3.81 -2.64
C ILE A 1179 26.93 4.68 -3.89
N GLU A 1180 26.70 5.98 -3.78
CA GLU A 1180 26.97 6.96 -4.84
C GLU A 1180 28.46 7.05 -5.17
N ASP A 1181 29.36 6.90 -4.18
CA ASP A 1181 30.80 6.85 -4.42
C ASP A 1181 31.17 5.60 -5.24
N VAL A 1182 30.54 4.46 -4.96
CA VAL A 1182 30.74 3.22 -5.72
C VAL A 1182 30.28 3.42 -7.17
N PHE A 1183 29.10 4.02 -7.36
CA PHE A 1183 28.58 4.32 -8.69
C PHE A 1183 29.45 5.33 -9.46
N ALA A 1184 30.01 6.33 -8.78
CA ALA A 1184 30.97 7.27 -9.37
C ALA A 1184 32.28 6.57 -9.80
N GLU A 1185 32.73 5.58 -9.02
CA GLU A 1185 33.87 4.74 -9.39
C GLU A 1185 33.54 3.89 -10.63
N ILE A 1186 32.36 3.27 -10.68
CA ILE A 1186 31.87 2.52 -11.84
C ILE A 1186 31.91 3.39 -13.10
N LYS A 1187 31.43 4.65 -13.03
CA LYS A 1187 31.46 5.58 -14.17
C LYS A 1187 32.87 5.87 -14.68
N SER A 1188 33.87 5.83 -13.79
CA SER A 1188 35.27 6.09 -14.13
C SER A 1188 35.97 4.87 -14.74
N VAL A 1189 35.55 3.67 -14.33
CA VAL A 1189 36.13 2.40 -14.77
C VAL A 1189 35.44 1.85 -16.02
N ASN A 1190 34.10 1.80 -16.01
CA ASN A 1190 33.30 1.26 -17.09
C ASN A 1190 33.11 2.31 -18.20
N ARG A 1191 33.74 2.06 -19.36
CA ARG A 1191 33.76 2.96 -20.53
C ARG A 1191 32.39 3.30 -21.11
N PHE A 1192 31.35 2.51 -20.83
CA PHE A 1192 29.98 2.76 -21.31
C PHE A 1192 29.17 3.61 -20.32
N TYR A 1193 29.51 3.56 -19.04
CA TYR A 1193 28.75 4.27 -18.00
C TYR A 1193 29.14 5.74 -17.92
N ASN A 1194 30.31 6.11 -18.45
CA ASN A 1194 30.83 7.47 -18.52
C ASN A 1194 29.94 8.41 -19.38
N TYR A 1195 29.24 7.86 -20.38
CA TYR A 1195 28.29 8.58 -21.25
C TYR A 1195 26.82 8.36 -20.86
N SER A 1196 26.55 7.51 -19.85
CA SER A 1196 25.20 7.18 -19.42
C SER A 1196 24.72 8.13 -18.32
N GLU A 1197 23.69 8.92 -18.63
CA GLU A 1197 22.75 9.36 -17.60
C GLU A 1197 21.85 8.17 -17.26
N ALA A 1198 21.52 7.99 -15.97
CA ALA A 1198 20.59 6.95 -15.57
C ALA A 1198 19.27 7.11 -16.35
N GLY A 1199 18.79 6.02 -16.96
CA GLY A 1199 17.61 6.03 -17.82
C GLY A 1199 17.88 6.19 -19.33
N LYS A 1200 19.15 6.29 -19.77
CA LYS A 1200 19.50 6.30 -21.21
C LYS A 1200 20.11 4.98 -21.68
N PHE A 1201 19.84 4.64 -22.93
CA PHE A 1201 20.49 3.53 -23.63
C PHE A 1201 21.93 3.94 -23.97
N TRP A 1202 22.92 3.26 -23.39
CA TRP A 1202 24.32 3.66 -23.60
C TRP A 1202 24.92 3.19 -24.92
N MET A 1203 24.19 2.37 -25.70
CA MET A 1203 24.64 1.92 -27.02
C MET A 1203 24.20 2.82 -28.19
N ASP A 1204 23.51 3.92 -27.89
CA ASP A 1204 23.13 4.91 -28.89
C ASP A 1204 24.36 5.43 -29.63
N ASN A 1205 24.31 5.37 -30.96
CA ASN A 1205 25.38 5.75 -31.88
C ASN A 1205 26.70 4.97 -31.75
N PHE A 1206 26.73 3.83 -31.05
CA PHE A 1206 27.93 2.99 -30.93
C PHE A 1206 28.47 2.59 -32.31
N PHE A 1207 27.59 2.15 -33.21
CA PHE A 1207 27.96 1.73 -34.57
C PHE A 1207 28.15 2.90 -35.56
N THR A 1208 27.61 4.09 -35.27
CA THR A 1208 27.53 5.21 -36.23
C THR A 1208 28.52 6.34 -35.95
N ASN A 1209 28.85 6.65 -34.68
CA ASN A 1209 29.66 7.81 -34.29
C ASN A 1209 31.11 7.46 -33.86
N GLY A 1210 31.65 6.33 -34.33
CA GLY A 1210 33.08 6.03 -34.21
C GLY A 1210 33.54 5.33 -32.93
N PHE A 1211 32.63 4.79 -32.10
CA PHE A 1211 33.02 3.87 -31.02
C PHE A 1211 33.55 2.54 -31.57
N THR A 1212 32.98 2.04 -32.66
CA THR A 1212 33.61 0.99 -33.48
C THR A 1212 34.18 1.60 -34.77
N LYS A 1213 35.51 1.74 -34.80
CA LYS A 1213 36.30 2.07 -36.01
C LYS A 1213 36.77 0.83 -36.76
N GLN A 1214 36.63 -0.34 -36.15
CA GLN A 1214 37.07 -1.62 -36.72
C GLN A 1214 35.98 -2.18 -37.64
N LYS A 1215 36.41 -2.94 -38.65
CA LYS A 1215 35.49 -3.73 -39.46
C LYS A 1215 34.95 -4.89 -38.62
N LEU A 1216 33.71 -5.28 -38.88
CA LEU A 1216 33.01 -6.37 -38.18
C LEU A 1216 33.33 -7.70 -38.85
N ASN A 1217 33.53 -8.77 -38.08
CA ASN A 1217 33.93 -10.06 -38.64
C ASN A 1217 32.72 -10.97 -38.90
N PHE A 1218 32.66 -11.58 -40.09
CA PHE A 1218 31.84 -12.76 -40.29
C PHE A 1218 32.42 -13.96 -39.52
N GLN A 1219 31.53 -14.84 -39.05
CA GLN A 1219 31.90 -16.11 -38.43
C GLN A 1219 31.57 -17.28 -39.36
N ASN A 1220 32.40 -18.31 -39.40
CA ASN A 1220 32.19 -19.47 -40.26
C ASN A 1220 31.00 -20.31 -39.81
N TYR A 1221 30.40 -21.01 -40.76
CA TYR A 1221 29.36 -21.99 -40.49
C TYR A 1221 29.94 -23.24 -39.81
N ASP A 1222 29.43 -23.56 -38.62
CA ASP A 1222 29.73 -24.80 -37.90
C ASP A 1222 28.42 -25.47 -37.46
N ILE A 1223 28.20 -26.71 -37.89
CA ILE A 1223 27.02 -27.50 -37.51
C ILE A 1223 27.37 -28.33 -36.28
N ASN A 1224 26.82 -27.92 -35.14
CA ASN A 1224 26.80 -28.74 -33.95
C ASN A 1224 25.35 -29.03 -33.53
N LEU A 1225 24.92 -30.29 -33.71
CA LEU A 1225 23.57 -30.77 -33.37
C LEU A 1225 23.46 -31.25 -31.91
N SER A 1226 24.43 -30.92 -31.04
CA SER A 1226 24.32 -31.23 -29.63
C SER A 1226 23.16 -30.48 -29.00
N THR A 1227 22.36 -31.19 -28.20
CA THR A 1227 21.24 -30.61 -27.48
C THR A 1227 21.72 -30.04 -26.15
N PHE A 1228 21.29 -28.83 -25.82
CA PHE A 1228 21.44 -28.30 -24.46
C PHE A 1228 20.51 -29.03 -23.49
N ASP A 1229 20.84 -29.01 -22.19
CA ASP A 1229 19.93 -29.51 -21.16
C ASP A 1229 18.64 -28.67 -21.18
N PRO A 1230 17.46 -29.28 -21.44
CA PRO A 1230 16.22 -28.53 -21.55
C PRO A 1230 15.69 -28.03 -20.19
N VAL A 1231 16.24 -28.48 -19.06
CA VAL A 1231 15.72 -28.15 -17.73
C VAL A 1231 16.69 -27.26 -16.96
N LYS A 1232 16.35 -25.97 -16.86
CA LYS A 1232 17.02 -25.00 -15.99
C LYS A 1232 16.21 -24.81 -14.70
N PRO A 1233 16.58 -25.46 -13.57
CA PRO A 1233 15.88 -25.26 -12.30
C PRO A 1233 16.11 -23.85 -11.76
N ALA A 1234 15.13 -23.34 -11.00
CA ALA A 1234 15.24 -22.03 -10.36
C ALA A 1234 16.20 -22.07 -9.17
N ILE A 1235 17.30 -21.31 -9.26
CA ILE A 1235 18.33 -21.24 -8.21
C ILE A 1235 18.28 -19.94 -7.40
N HIS A 1236 17.12 -19.26 -7.36
CA HIS A 1236 16.90 -18.09 -6.52
C HIS A 1236 15.65 -18.26 -5.67
N TYR A 1237 15.72 -17.79 -4.42
CA TYR A 1237 14.64 -17.92 -3.44
C TYR A 1237 13.30 -17.38 -3.96
N GLN A 1238 13.30 -16.16 -4.53
CA GLN A 1238 12.09 -15.50 -5.01
C GLN A 1238 11.46 -16.19 -6.22
N GLU A 1239 12.25 -16.80 -7.11
CA GLU A 1239 11.71 -17.60 -8.22
C GLU A 1239 11.07 -18.88 -7.66
N ASN A 1240 11.77 -19.58 -6.76
CA ASN A 1240 11.23 -20.76 -6.08
C ASN A 1240 9.94 -20.46 -5.31
N TYR A 1241 9.88 -19.32 -4.61
CA TYR A 1241 8.67 -18.85 -3.95
C TYR A 1241 7.55 -18.61 -4.95
N TYR A 1242 7.82 -17.87 -6.04
CA TYR A 1242 6.83 -17.60 -7.09
C TYR A 1242 6.28 -18.89 -7.67
N PHE A 1243 7.14 -19.84 -8.04
CA PHE A 1243 6.70 -21.13 -8.57
C PHE A 1243 5.81 -21.87 -7.57
N LYS A 1244 6.27 -22.06 -6.33
CA LYS A 1244 5.59 -22.89 -5.32
C LYS A 1244 4.31 -22.25 -4.75
N ASN A 1245 4.31 -20.94 -4.51
CA ASN A 1245 3.23 -20.28 -3.77
C ASN A 1245 2.31 -19.44 -4.65
N ILE A 1246 2.74 -19.05 -5.85
CA ILE A 1246 1.93 -18.23 -6.75
C ILE A 1246 1.52 -19.04 -7.98
N LYS A 1247 2.48 -19.55 -8.76
CA LYS A 1247 2.19 -20.23 -10.02
C LYS A 1247 1.38 -21.51 -9.78
N MET A 1248 1.72 -22.34 -8.79
CA MET A 1248 0.94 -23.55 -8.48
C MET A 1248 -0.50 -23.28 -8.03
N GLN A 1249 -0.82 -22.10 -7.49
CA GLN A 1249 -2.21 -21.75 -7.15
C GLN A 1249 -3.02 -21.27 -8.37
N LEU A 1250 -2.34 -20.93 -9.47
CA LEU A 1250 -2.94 -20.51 -10.73
C LEU A 1250 -3.09 -21.65 -11.73
N MET A 1251 -2.40 -22.77 -11.51
CA MET A 1251 -2.51 -24.02 -12.25
C MET A 1251 -3.53 -24.92 -11.59
#